data_AF-A0A9P1C7S3-F1
#
_entry.id   AF-A0A9P1C7S3-F1
#
_cell.length_a   1.000
_cell.length_b   1.000
_cell.length_c   1.000
_cell.angle_alpha   90.00
_cell.angle_beta   90.00
_cell.angle_gamma   90.00
#
_symmetry.space_group_name_H-M   'P 1'
#
loop_
_entity.id
_entity.type
_entity.pdbx_description
1 polymer ?
#
loop_
_entity_poly.entity_id
_entity_poly.type
_entity_poly.pdbx_seq_one_letter_code
_entity_poly.pdbx_strand_id
1 'polypeptide(L)'
;MVTLTVHSDTGEELVTLGLEPQATVADLQLKLESVCGVPVKQQLLTATDPAPRCLDAAELLATVPSVTLTSFADLIPAARAFAPCRIRATEQRGIQRWQLQKLLDFLRQRCDEGAMRFPWGHASGPLMLQHLNLYHLADWVLRPATRADRCSYVELISEEPGAQMPKWFVSHAWQEAIVDFITCLDGHGAVRQTEAAYWVCAYANNQHELGSDLHSNPRETSFFRAMQLCSGVLLILDPLAMPFSRVWCCFELATAMTSHFERTRLLLDIATVKDELAEVLTDGLTMQEEQQENAVCAGRGGKEKAKREERFPIELVKKALQLDIAAARASRELDKIRILNSIAGLEEDRLDEPLPDPLPAERLQRYRAVDRALRCVFALSSVSQVISKDLKEMMPDICRALREESERRSVHISFANSLKLTDEDLCHLAQALPEGLTQLRFDLRSCHQLSNASLLELAKALQRTKQLRSLFLDFYMCCKMTDVGLLEVWRSIEDLQLLDLDINVRGLTKVTDKVMPAIISGLRGKALRKLHLNLAQTRQSDALGSELTMALAGLRQLEILKLYFTECPRVADKTATSLGDSLQVMEMLSESILCFSNTTLTDDGMSGFARGVCTLRRMTRMTLRFRWCPRITEQSMVMLGEACAALPLQKLQLDFSKCQALRREVAMRYSGPSQVVLEHSVFHRVAAEEELVPNADARTSSNDDAEEQILGLFRRVGTETLSPEKLFSVLQKLHPELSKESFDALLRASDHGDSEGFLHWLLAEKTRCEALTEVMGLSLVSKCLVKMAPPKGIPTTAETWRPLWKNSSNPYQFDRQYLQTIEIARLRMMEKQQDRRFTDSTEENFPCRYGDEVVSESSCFILLEGLGSGAFGQVVRCAAAPKTAGDDAGCDGWRRVRHASHVRHARPVALKILKHKDFCAEVALEAEEEAKILRELHHPHIVQMLDFFEFRGHLCIALELLGRNLYELITEHNGLLSIQLVQQATYQVLLALEYLKTHQVIHADLKPENVLMVDSAWRSDGKAHFKVIDFGGARREGFPMEDLVLQTLPYRAPEVLLGLPVKCAADMWSLGCICIELFVGESLFSHSKDKDEILEGMVQLCGKIPAWMLKQGTRTNEFFDRVKQRTAARTKPRPQGLWRLFAWACSLRDTFEAFRPRTSRTDAADGAEVYKFRRRSVGPASTAMTKTTLFGAFRRRRYDLVKGRFGAPQRLSSKPLGQQQRLRRNMEKLIRRMLVLDPERRSDASELLRMKSQLS
;
A
#
# COMPACT_ATOMS: atom_id res chain seq x y z
N MET A 1 -35.39 9.62 -46.66
CA MET A 1 -34.36 8.69 -47.15
C MET A 1 -33.51 8.29 -45.97
N VAL A 2 -33.40 7.00 -45.68
CA VAL A 2 -32.53 6.46 -44.62
C VAL A 2 -31.43 5.66 -45.29
N THR A 3 -30.17 6.01 -45.06
CA THR A 3 -29.02 5.31 -45.63
C THR A 3 -28.38 4.45 -44.54
N LEU A 4 -28.15 3.19 -44.85
CA LEU A 4 -27.67 2.17 -43.92
C LEU A 4 -26.36 1.59 -44.44
N THR A 5 -25.42 1.37 -43.54
CA THR A 5 -24.22 0.58 -43.82
C THR A 5 -24.49 -0.85 -43.41
N VAL A 6 -24.53 -1.77 -44.38
CA VAL A 6 -24.74 -3.19 -44.14
C VAL A 6 -23.37 -3.87 -44.18
N HIS A 7 -22.97 -4.47 -43.06
CA HIS A 7 -21.73 -5.23 -42.97
C HIS A 7 -22.03 -6.70 -43.28
N SER A 8 -21.48 -7.21 -44.39
CA SER A 8 -21.54 -8.62 -44.77
C SER A 8 -20.16 -9.27 -44.63
N ASP A 9 -20.10 -10.59 -44.63
CA ASP A 9 -18.83 -11.35 -44.62
C ASP A 9 -17.95 -11.04 -45.85
N THR A 10 -18.50 -10.39 -46.87
CA THR A 10 -17.82 -10.00 -48.12
C THR A 10 -17.48 -8.51 -48.23
N GLY A 11 -17.82 -7.68 -47.24
CA GLY A 11 -17.54 -6.24 -47.23
C GLY A 11 -18.70 -5.36 -46.78
N GLU A 12 -18.47 -4.05 -46.75
CA GLU A 12 -19.46 -3.03 -46.37
C GLU A 12 -20.18 -2.49 -47.61
N GLU A 13 -21.51 -2.45 -47.57
CA GLU A 13 -22.33 -1.90 -48.65
C GLU A 13 -23.31 -0.85 -48.12
N LEU A 14 -23.47 0.26 -48.85
CA LEU A 14 -24.37 1.35 -48.49
C LEU A 14 -25.72 1.18 -49.20
N VAL A 15 -26.78 0.94 -48.45
CA VAL A 15 -28.14 0.78 -48.99
C VAL A 15 -28.99 1.97 -48.58
N THR A 16 -29.64 2.62 -49.55
CA THR A 16 -30.53 3.76 -49.29
C THR A 16 -31.99 3.35 -49.44
N LEU A 17 -32.76 3.52 -48.36
CA LEU A 17 -34.18 3.22 -48.30
C LEU A 17 -35.04 4.49 -48.43
N GLY A 18 -35.98 4.45 -49.38
CA GLY A 18 -37.03 5.45 -49.52
C GLY A 18 -38.18 5.17 -48.56
N LEU A 19 -38.48 6.13 -47.67
CA LEU A 19 -39.61 6.06 -46.76
C LEU A 19 -40.55 7.24 -47.02
N GLU A 20 -41.84 6.95 -46.99
CA GLU A 20 -42.92 7.93 -47.04
C GLU A 20 -42.88 8.79 -45.76
N PRO A 21 -43.29 10.07 -45.80
CA PRO A 21 -43.22 10.99 -44.66
C PRO A 21 -44.00 10.56 -43.40
N GLN A 22 -44.92 9.60 -43.52
CA GLN A 22 -45.74 9.08 -42.41
C GLN A 22 -45.41 7.62 -42.03
N ALA A 23 -44.28 7.08 -42.51
CA ALA A 23 -43.90 5.70 -42.23
C ALA A 23 -43.63 5.46 -40.73
N THR A 24 -44.21 4.39 -40.20
CA THR A 24 -44.06 3.94 -38.81
C THR A 24 -42.80 3.09 -38.62
N VAL A 25 -42.41 2.84 -37.37
CA VAL A 25 -41.27 1.94 -37.05
C VAL A 25 -41.49 0.53 -37.61
N ALA A 26 -42.74 0.08 -37.71
CA ALA A 26 -43.10 -1.19 -38.32
C ALA A 26 -42.87 -1.19 -39.84
N ASP A 27 -43.11 -0.07 -40.52
CA ASP A 27 -42.86 0.08 -41.97
C ASP A 27 -41.36 0.10 -42.29
N LEU A 28 -40.55 0.69 -41.40
CA LEU A 28 -39.09 0.66 -41.48
C LEU A 28 -38.57 -0.78 -41.28
N GLN A 29 -39.12 -1.50 -40.29
CA GLN A 29 -38.76 -2.89 -40.01
C GLN A 29 -39.01 -3.80 -41.21
N LEU A 30 -40.20 -3.72 -41.81
CA LEU A 30 -40.56 -4.53 -42.98
C LEU A 30 -39.66 -4.26 -44.18
N LYS A 31 -39.26 -2.99 -44.41
CA LYS A 31 -38.32 -2.65 -45.47
C LYS A 31 -36.90 -3.16 -45.19
N LEU A 32 -36.44 -3.07 -43.94
CA LEU A 32 -35.15 -3.61 -43.52
C LEU A 32 -35.08 -5.13 -43.66
N GLU A 33 -36.13 -5.85 -43.24
CA GLU A 33 -36.23 -7.30 -43.39
C GLU A 33 -36.22 -7.72 -44.87
N SER A 34 -36.81 -6.91 -45.77
CA SER A 34 -36.75 -7.15 -47.21
C SER A 34 -35.36 -6.99 -47.84
N VAL A 35 -34.52 -6.11 -47.27
CA VAL A 35 -33.14 -5.87 -47.74
C VAL A 35 -32.17 -6.88 -47.15
N CYS A 36 -32.34 -7.22 -45.87
CA CYS A 36 -31.43 -8.12 -45.16
C CYS A 36 -31.77 -9.61 -45.36
N GLY A 37 -32.98 -9.94 -45.84
CA GLY A 37 -33.41 -11.33 -46.10
C GLY A 37 -33.59 -12.18 -44.85
N VAL A 38 -33.54 -11.58 -43.65
CA VAL A 38 -33.67 -12.25 -42.34
C VAL A 38 -34.53 -11.40 -41.39
N PRO A 39 -35.24 -12.01 -40.42
CA PRO A 39 -36.06 -11.28 -39.46
C PRO A 39 -35.22 -10.36 -38.57
N VAL A 40 -35.59 -9.08 -38.48
CA VAL A 40 -34.84 -8.07 -37.71
C VAL A 40 -35.53 -7.92 -36.34
N LYS A 41 -34.82 -8.25 -35.25
CA LYS A 41 -35.39 -8.14 -33.90
C LYS A 41 -35.71 -6.68 -33.57
N GLN A 42 -36.91 -6.40 -33.06
CA GLN A 42 -37.40 -5.05 -32.67
C GLN A 42 -36.44 -4.24 -31.79
N GLN A 43 -35.62 -4.89 -30.97
CA GLN A 43 -34.62 -4.23 -30.10
C GLN A 43 -33.44 -3.59 -30.87
N LEU A 44 -33.24 -3.91 -32.15
CA LEU A 44 -32.20 -3.30 -33.00
C LEU A 44 -32.67 -2.02 -33.70
N LEU A 45 -33.98 -1.76 -33.76
CA LEU A 45 -34.57 -0.58 -34.41
C LEU A 45 -34.61 0.66 -33.50
N THR A 46 -34.20 0.53 -32.23
CA THR A 46 -34.12 1.63 -31.26
C THR A 46 -32.75 2.31 -31.22
N ALA A 47 -31.85 2.01 -32.16
CA ALA A 47 -30.49 2.56 -32.16
C ALA A 47 -30.05 2.96 -33.56
N THR A 48 -30.50 4.12 -34.01
CA THR A 48 -29.70 5.09 -34.76
C THR A 48 -30.53 6.36 -34.74
N ASP A 49 -30.25 7.22 -33.77
CA ASP A 49 -30.81 8.56 -33.74
C ASP A 49 -30.23 9.31 -34.96
N PRO A 50 -31.01 9.65 -36.00
CA PRO A 50 -30.57 10.66 -36.93
C PRO A 50 -30.44 11.94 -36.10
N ALA A 51 -29.26 12.58 -36.13
CA ALA A 51 -28.94 13.82 -35.43
C ALA A 51 -30.21 14.55 -34.98
N PRO A 52 -30.49 14.64 -33.67
CA PRO A 52 -31.76 15.17 -33.24
C PRO A 52 -31.89 16.52 -33.91
N ARG A 53 -32.95 16.67 -34.73
CA ARG A 53 -33.49 18.00 -34.98
C ARG A 53 -33.48 18.66 -33.61
N CYS A 54 -32.86 19.83 -33.50
CA CYS A 54 -33.08 20.71 -32.38
C CYS A 54 -34.58 21.05 -32.36
N LEU A 55 -35.39 20.13 -31.86
CA LEU A 55 -36.64 20.45 -31.23
C LEU A 55 -36.19 21.15 -29.96
N ASP A 56 -36.48 22.45 -29.92
CA ASP A 56 -36.22 23.28 -28.77
C ASP A 56 -36.75 22.55 -27.53
N ALA A 57 -35.95 22.49 -26.46
CA ALA A 57 -36.42 21.93 -25.19
C ALA A 57 -37.72 22.64 -24.74
N ALA A 58 -37.94 23.88 -25.17
CA ALA A 58 -39.19 24.61 -24.96
C ALA A 58 -40.42 23.96 -25.64
N GLU A 59 -40.30 23.36 -26.83
CA GLU A 59 -41.42 22.70 -27.54
C GLU A 59 -41.74 21.32 -26.97
N LEU A 60 -40.72 20.59 -26.49
CA LEU A 60 -40.89 19.30 -25.80
C LEU A 60 -41.38 19.47 -24.35
N LEU A 61 -41.11 20.61 -23.70
CA LEU A 61 -41.61 20.94 -22.36
C LEU A 61 -43.05 21.46 -22.35
N ALA A 62 -43.56 21.97 -23.48
CA ALA A 62 -44.90 22.59 -23.56
C ALA A 62 -46.07 21.59 -23.53
N THR A 63 -45.81 20.29 -23.66
CA THR A 63 -46.85 19.25 -23.85
C THR A 63 -46.85 18.15 -22.77
N VAL A 64 -46.08 18.33 -21.70
CA VAL A 64 -45.93 17.35 -20.61
C VAL A 64 -46.79 17.70 -19.39
N PRO A 65 -47.57 16.76 -18.81
CA PRO A 65 -48.20 16.98 -17.51
C PRO A 65 -47.12 17.19 -16.45
N SER A 66 -47.11 18.36 -15.83
CA SER A 66 -46.17 18.74 -14.77
C SER A 66 -46.07 17.65 -13.70
N VAL A 67 -44.88 17.11 -13.48
CA VAL A 67 -44.55 16.40 -12.24
C VAL A 67 -44.78 17.38 -11.10
N THR A 68 -45.88 17.22 -10.36
CA THR A 68 -46.27 18.13 -9.28
C THR A 68 -45.49 17.77 -8.03
N LEU A 69 -44.22 18.19 -7.98
CA LEU A 69 -43.53 18.36 -6.70
C LEU A 69 -44.22 19.53 -5.98
N THR A 70 -45.10 19.21 -5.03
CA THR A 70 -45.95 20.20 -4.34
C THR A 70 -45.26 20.89 -3.16
N SER A 71 -44.12 20.37 -2.69
CA SER A 71 -43.35 20.96 -1.60
C SER A 71 -41.84 20.88 -1.83
N PHE A 72 -41.18 22.03 -1.72
CA PHE A 72 -39.72 22.20 -1.74
C PHE A 72 -39.17 22.61 -0.37
N ALA A 73 -40.00 22.57 0.69
CA ALA A 73 -39.64 23.03 2.03
C ALA A 73 -38.39 22.31 2.58
N ASP A 74 -38.23 21.02 2.28
CA ASP A 74 -37.11 20.20 2.75
C ASP A 74 -35.75 20.64 2.15
N LEU A 75 -35.75 21.33 1.00
CA LEU A 75 -34.54 21.92 0.42
C LEU A 75 -34.10 23.19 1.16
N ILE A 76 -35.04 23.90 1.78
CA ILE A 76 -34.78 25.18 2.44
C ILE A 76 -34.35 24.92 3.90
N PRO A 77 -33.20 25.45 4.37
CA PRO A 77 -32.78 25.28 5.77
C PRO A 77 -33.83 25.77 6.77
N ALA A 78 -34.09 25.00 7.84
CA ALA A 78 -35.11 25.30 8.85
C ALA A 78 -34.90 26.64 9.60
N ALA A 79 -33.68 27.20 9.58
CA ALA A 79 -33.36 28.52 10.13
C ALA A 79 -33.88 29.70 9.27
N ARG A 80 -34.40 29.47 8.06
CA ARG A 80 -34.81 30.51 7.10
C ARG A 80 -36.31 30.82 7.10
N ALA A 81 -36.80 31.46 8.15
CA ALA A 81 -38.13 32.09 8.15
C ALA A 81 -38.20 33.41 7.33
N PHE A 82 -37.14 33.81 6.62
CA PHE A 82 -37.04 35.07 5.83
C PHE A 82 -36.28 34.90 4.49
N ALA A 83 -36.38 35.93 3.63
CA ALA A 83 -35.90 36.06 2.24
C ALA A 83 -34.48 35.51 1.95
N PRO A 84 -34.19 35.07 0.71
CA PRO A 84 -32.91 34.43 0.39
C PRO A 84 -31.71 35.35 0.55
N CYS A 85 -30.60 34.75 0.96
CA CYS A 85 -29.27 35.33 0.93
C CYS A 85 -28.92 35.81 -0.49
N ARG A 86 -28.83 37.12 -0.67
CA ARG A 86 -28.45 37.73 -1.96
C ARG A 86 -26.93 37.78 -2.10
N ILE A 87 -26.42 36.99 -3.03
CA ILE A 87 -25.01 37.03 -3.46
C ILE A 87 -24.98 37.78 -4.79
N ARG A 88 -24.68 39.08 -4.74
CA ARG A 88 -24.86 39.98 -5.89
C ARG A 88 -24.05 39.58 -7.12
N ALA A 89 -22.79 39.17 -6.95
CA ALA A 89 -21.93 38.77 -8.06
C ALA A 89 -22.08 37.27 -8.36
N THR A 90 -22.53 36.91 -9.57
CA THR A 90 -22.76 35.51 -10.00
C THR A 90 -21.49 34.66 -9.90
N GLU A 91 -20.34 35.24 -10.22
CA GLU A 91 -19.01 34.62 -10.13
C GLU A 91 -18.59 34.25 -8.70
N GLN A 92 -19.25 34.82 -7.68
CA GLN A 92 -18.99 34.55 -6.26
C GLN A 92 -19.97 33.52 -5.66
N ARG A 93 -20.77 32.83 -6.49
CA ARG A 93 -21.78 31.84 -6.07
C ARG A 93 -21.25 30.41 -6.20
N GLY A 94 -20.19 30.07 -5.49
CA GLY A 94 -19.71 28.70 -5.43
C GLY A 94 -20.63 27.83 -4.58
N ILE A 95 -20.96 26.61 -4.99
CA ILE A 95 -21.71 25.63 -4.20
C ILE A 95 -20.76 24.79 -3.33
N GLN A 96 -21.13 24.54 -2.08
CA GLN A 96 -20.39 23.69 -1.15
C GLN A 96 -20.87 22.23 -1.19
N ARG A 97 -20.05 21.31 -0.68
CA ARG A 97 -20.37 19.88 -0.70
C ARG A 97 -21.64 19.53 0.08
N TRP A 98 -21.83 20.10 1.26
CA TRP A 98 -23.03 19.85 2.08
C TRP A 98 -24.30 20.37 1.40
N GLN A 99 -24.20 21.46 0.64
CA GLN A 99 -25.28 22.04 -0.15
C GLN A 99 -25.73 21.08 -1.28
N LEU A 100 -24.77 20.47 -1.98
CA LEU A 100 -25.04 19.43 -2.97
C LEU A 100 -25.62 18.15 -2.34
N GLN A 101 -25.10 17.73 -1.18
CA GLN A 101 -25.62 16.55 -0.49
C GLN A 101 -27.08 16.73 -0.09
N LYS A 102 -27.47 17.92 0.37
CA LYS A 102 -28.86 18.22 0.69
C LYS A 102 -29.79 18.10 -0.53
N LEU A 103 -29.33 18.55 -1.70
CA LEU A 103 -30.06 18.37 -2.95
C LEU A 103 -30.20 16.88 -3.31
N LEU A 104 -29.13 16.12 -3.16
CA LEU A 104 -29.12 14.69 -3.46
C LEU A 104 -30.06 13.90 -2.54
N ASP A 105 -30.07 14.23 -1.25
CA ASP A 105 -30.97 13.61 -0.27
C ASP A 105 -32.44 13.89 -0.60
N PHE A 106 -32.76 15.14 -1.00
CA PHE A 106 -34.09 15.51 -1.49
C PHE A 106 -34.48 14.70 -2.75
N LEU A 107 -33.59 14.63 -3.75
CA LEU A 107 -33.87 13.88 -4.98
C LEU A 107 -34.08 12.39 -4.69
N ARG A 108 -33.25 11.79 -3.85
CA ARG A 108 -33.37 10.39 -3.45
C ARG A 108 -34.73 10.13 -2.81
N GLN A 109 -35.13 10.96 -1.85
CA GLN A 109 -36.43 10.85 -1.21
C GLN A 109 -37.58 10.90 -2.23
N ARG A 110 -37.56 11.85 -3.18
CA ARG A 110 -38.61 11.99 -4.20
C ARG A 110 -38.65 10.86 -5.21
N CYS A 111 -37.50 10.30 -5.57
CA CYS A 111 -37.39 9.10 -6.40
C CYS A 111 -37.95 7.87 -5.66
N ASP A 112 -37.60 7.68 -4.39
CA ASP A 112 -38.05 6.55 -3.55
C ASP A 112 -39.57 6.61 -3.29
N GLU A 113 -40.13 7.82 -3.16
CA GLU A 113 -41.58 8.07 -3.05
C GLU A 113 -42.33 7.84 -4.39
N GLY A 114 -41.62 7.63 -5.51
CA GLY A 114 -42.21 7.50 -6.84
C GLY A 114 -42.85 8.80 -7.36
N ALA A 115 -42.47 9.95 -6.76
CA ALA A 115 -43.01 11.27 -7.05
C ALA A 115 -42.49 11.83 -8.39
N MET A 116 -41.36 11.33 -8.90
CA MET A 116 -40.80 11.69 -10.21
C MET A 116 -41.03 10.55 -11.22
N ARG A 117 -41.67 10.85 -12.36
CA ARG A 117 -42.04 9.88 -13.41
C ARG A 117 -41.70 10.40 -14.80
N PHE A 118 -41.46 9.47 -15.74
CA PHE A 118 -41.22 9.83 -17.14
C PHE A 118 -42.46 10.49 -17.77
N PRO A 119 -42.28 11.57 -18.53
CA PRO A 119 -43.40 12.29 -19.12
C PRO A 119 -43.95 11.72 -20.44
N TRP A 120 -43.29 10.74 -21.06
CA TRP A 120 -43.67 10.19 -22.38
C TRP A 120 -43.76 8.65 -22.38
N GLY A 121 -44.72 8.14 -23.15
CA GLY A 121 -45.17 6.75 -23.17
C GLY A 121 -44.11 5.71 -23.62
N HIS A 122 -44.19 4.55 -22.95
CA HIS A 122 -43.48 3.26 -23.08
C HIS A 122 -42.61 2.86 -21.88
N ALA A 123 -42.25 3.78 -20.98
CA ALA A 123 -41.69 3.47 -19.67
C ALA A 123 -42.54 4.11 -18.55
N SER A 124 -43.67 3.50 -18.22
CA SER A 124 -44.57 3.90 -17.12
C SER A 124 -44.02 3.51 -15.74
N GLY A 125 -42.74 3.81 -15.47
CA GLY A 125 -42.04 3.45 -14.24
C GLY A 125 -41.55 4.67 -13.42
N PRO A 126 -41.25 4.48 -12.12
CA PRO A 126 -40.62 5.50 -11.29
C PRO A 126 -39.25 5.87 -11.86
N LEU A 127 -38.93 7.17 -11.86
CA LEU A 127 -37.68 7.68 -12.39
C LEU A 127 -36.56 7.48 -11.36
N MET A 128 -35.61 6.58 -11.66
CA MET A 128 -34.48 6.29 -10.77
C MET A 128 -33.49 7.46 -10.73
N LEU A 129 -32.87 7.68 -9.57
CA LEU A 129 -31.90 8.76 -9.34
C LEU A 129 -30.73 8.75 -10.36
N GLN A 130 -30.32 7.57 -10.82
CA GLN A 130 -29.28 7.36 -11.83
C GLN A 130 -29.64 7.84 -13.24
N HIS A 131 -30.93 8.11 -13.52
CA HIS A 131 -31.39 8.62 -14.82
C HIS A 131 -31.62 10.15 -14.78
N LEU A 132 -31.47 10.79 -13.62
CA LEU A 132 -31.55 12.23 -13.50
C LEU A 132 -30.23 12.87 -13.93
N ASN A 133 -30.32 13.97 -14.68
CA ASN A 133 -29.19 14.78 -15.13
C ASN A 133 -29.50 16.26 -14.85
N LEU A 134 -28.58 17.16 -15.18
CA LEU A 134 -28.75 18.58 -14.84
C LEU A 134 -29.86 19.28 -15.64
N TYR A 135 -30.25 18.78 -16.83
CA TYR A 135 -31.42 19.30 -17.54
C TYR A 135 -32.71 19.03 -16.77
N HIS A 136 -32.92 17.77 -16.35
CA HIS A 136 -34.05 17.40 -15.50
C HIS A 136 -34.05 18.20 -14.19
N LEU A 137 -32.88 18.33 -13.56
CA LEU A 137 -32.73 19.05 -12.30
C LEU A 137 -33.08 20.53 -12.43
N ALA A 138 -32.58 21.19 -13.48
CA ALA A 138 -32.83 22.61 -13.73
C ALA A 138 -34.33 22.90 -13.88
N ASP A 139 -35.03 22.11 -14.71
CA ASP A 139 -36.42 22.38 -15.06
C ASP A 139 -37.43 21.87 -14.02
N TRP A 140 -37.17 20.73 -13.39
CA TRP A 140 -38.14 20.09 -12.49
C TRP A 140 -37.93 20.44 -11.02
N VAL A 141 -36.74 20.90 -10.63
CA VAL A 141 -36.41 21.17 -9.22
C VAL A 141 -35.90 22.58 -9.01
N LEU A 142 -34.83 23.00 -9.69
CA LEU A 142 -34.19 24.29 -9.40
C LEU A 142 -35.12 25.46 -9.76
N ARG A 143 -35.64 25.53 -10.99
CA ARG A 143 -36.55 26.60 -11.40
C ARG A 143 -37.82 26.65 -10.52
N PRO A 144 -38.53 25.54 -10.26
CA PRO A 144 -39.69 25.56 -9.35
C PRO A 144 -39.33 26.00 -7.93
N ALA A 145 -38.24 25.50 -7.35
CA ALA A 145 -37.84 25.81 -5.98
C ALA A 145 -37.42 27.28 -5.81
N THR A 146 -36.79 27.89 -6.82
CA THR A 146 -36.33 29.30 -6.75
C THR A 146 -37.34 30.30 -7.33
N ARG A 147 -38.52 29.85 -7.77
CA ARG A 147 -39.50 30.67 -8.50
C ARG A 147 -40.04 31.85 -7.67
N ALA A 148 -40.31 31.62 -6.39
CA ALA A 148 -40.88 32.64 -5.51
C ALA A 148 -39.94 33.85 -5.36
N ASP A 149 -38.64 33.60 -5.28
CA ASP A 149 -37.64 34.62 -5.02
C ASP A 149 -36.84 35.08 -6.25
N ARG A 150 -37.00 34.40 -7.38
CA ARG A 150 -36.27 34.62 -8.64
C ARG A 150 -34.76 34.73 -8.42
N CYS A 151 -34.19 33.76 -7.70
CA CYS A 151 -32.77 33.70 -7.34
C CYS A 151 -32.08 32.45 -7.89
N SER A 152 -30.75 32.37 -7.74
CA SER A 152 -30.03 31.11 -8.00
C SER A 152 -30.24 30.08 -6.88
N TYR A 153 -29.86 28.82 -7.13
CA TYR A 153 -29.97 27.77 -6.12
C TYR A 153 -29.01 28.00 -4.94
N VAL A 154 -27.80 28.49 -5.20
CA VAL A 154 -26.84 28.84 -4.13
C VAL A 154 -27.44 29.92 -3.22
N GLU A 155 -28.03 30.97 -3.80
CA GLU A 155 -28.72 32.03 -3.03
C GLU A 155 -29.91 31.47 -2.22
N LEU A 156 -30.62 30.46 -2.73
CA LEU A 156 -31.74 29.82 -2.04
C LEU A 156 -31.32 28.95 -0.85
N ILE A 157 -30.08 28.47 -0.76
CA ILE A 157 -29.67 27.53 0.30
C ILE A 157 -28.59 28.06 1.22
N SER A 158 -27.86 29.12 0.85
CA SER A 158 -26.81 29.69 1.69
C SER A 158 -27.39 30.28 2.98
N GLU A 159 -26.80 29.94 4.13
CA GLU A 159 -27.31 30.36 5.44
C GLU A 159 -26.89 31.79 5.82
N GLU A 160 -25.72 32.24 5.36
CA GLU A 160 -25.17 33.55 5.68
C GLU A 160 -25.14 34.50 4.47
N PRO A 161 -25.47 35.80 4.65
CA PRO A 161 -25.28 36.84 3.65
C PRO A 161 -23.79 37.08 3.38
N GLY A 162 -23.32 36.83 2.15
CA GLY A 162 -21.92 37.07 1.77
C GLY A 162 -21.46 36.29 0.54
N ALA A 163 -20.31 36.68 0.00
CA ALA A 163 -19.69 35.99 -1.14
C ALA A 163 -19.27 34.56 -0.76
N GLN A 164 -19.66 33.57 -1.57
CA GLN A 164 -19.26 32.17 -1.40
C GLN A 164 -18.21 31.81 -2.47
N MET A 165 -17.00 32.32 -2.28
CA MET A 165 -15.94 32.30 -3.30
C MET A 165 -15.61 30.87 -3.76
N PRO A 166 -15.73 30.57 -5.07
CA PRO A 166 -15.34 29.27 -5.60
C PRO A 166 -13.82 29.17 -5.70
N LYS A 167 -13.28 27.99 -5.37
CA LYS A 167 -11.87 27.66 -5.62
C LYS A 167 -11.69 26.92 -6.95
N TRP A 168 -12.72 26.19 -7.37
CA TRP A 168 -12.70 25.36 -8.57
C TRP A 168 -13.89 25.69 -9.46
N PHE A 169 -13.63 25.85 -10.75
CA PHE A 169 -14.67 25.96 -11.77
C PHE A 169 -14.96 24.56 -12.33
N VAL A 170 -16.23 24.19 -12.55
CA VAL A 170 -16.59 22.86 -13.04
C VAL A 170 -17.04 22.90 -14.49
N SER A 171 -16.21 22.36 -15.38
CA SER A 171 -16.54 22.13 -16.80
C SER A 171 -17.13 20.73 -16.97
N HIS A 172 -18.35 20.62 -17.49
CA HIS A 172 -19.06 19.34 -17.58
C HIS A 172 -20.20 19.39 -18.61
N ALA A 173 -20.65 18.21 -19.05
CA ALA A 173 -21.84 18.06 -19.85
C ALA A 173 -23.08 17.88 -18.95
N TRP A 174 -24.14 18.65 -19.20
CA TRP A 174 -25.37 18.58 -18.39
C TRP A 174 -26.16 17.27 -18.56
N GLN A 175 -25.84 16.46 -19.58
CA GLN A 175 -26.43 15.14 -19.79
C GLN A 175 -25.91 14.10 -18.78
N GLU A 176 -24.80 14.37 -18.10
CA GLU A 176 -24.21 13.47 -17.11
C GLU A 176 -25.18 13.19 -15.96
N ALA A 177 -25.19 11.94 -15.50
CA ALA A 177 -26.02 11.54 -14.38
C ALA A 177 -25.63 12.35 -13.13
N ILE A 178 -26.63 12.85 -12.40
CA ILE A 178 -26.40 13.72 -11.24
C ILE A 178 -25.60 13.02 -10.13
N VAL A 179 -25.79 11.71 -10.00
CA VAL A 179 -25.05 10.86 -9.06
C VAL A 179 -23.56 10.83 -9.42
N ASP A 180 -23.25 10.67 -10.71
CA ASP A 180 -21.88 10.57 -11.20
C ASP A 180 -21.17 11.92 -11.15
N PHE A 181 -21.90 13.00 -11.47
CA PHE A 181 -21.45 14.38 -11.29
C PHE A 181 -21.04 14.66 -9.84
N ILE A 182 -21.89 14.35 -8.86
CA ILE A 182 -21.58 14.57 -7.43
C ILE A 182 -20.45 13.64 -6.98
N THR A 183 -20.43 12.39 -7.45
CA THR A 183 -19.36 11.42 -7.15
C THR A 183 -17.99 11.96 -7.60
N CYS A 184 -17.93 12.56 -8.79
CA CYS A 184 -16.71 13.21 -9.30
C CYS A 184 -16.26 14.39 -8.41
N LEU A 185 -17.18 15.26 -7.98
CA LEU A 185 -16.85 16.37 -7.07
C LEU A 185 -16.33 15.87 -5.71
N ASP A 186 -16.95 14.82 -5.17
CA ASP A 186 -16.57 14.19 -3.92
C ASP A 186 -15.19 13.54 -4.00
N GLY A 187 -14.93 12.81 -5.09
CA GLY A 187 -13.63 12.19 -5.37
C GLY A 187 -12.53 13.23 -5.54
N HIS A 188 -12.78 14.27 -6.33
CA HIS A 188 -11.83 15.37 -6.50
C HIS A 188 -11.55 16.10 -5.17
N GLY A 189 -12.60 16.38 -4.39
CA GLY A 189 -12.48 16.98 -3.05
C GLY A 189 -11.61 16.14 -2.11
N ALA A 190 -11.77 14.81 -2.15
CA ALA A 190 -10.96 13.88 -1.36
C ALA A 190 -9.49 13.84 -1.81
N VAL A 191 -9.24 13.81 -3.13
CA VAL A 191 -7.88 13.80 -3.70
C VAL A 191 -7.13 15.11 -3.39
N ARG A 192 -7.78 16.26 -3.57
CA ARG A 192 -7.20 17.58 -3.29
C ARG A 192 -7.25 17.97 -1.80
N GLN A 193 -7.90 17.16 -0.95
CA GLN A 193 -8.13 17.43 0.47
C GLN A 193 -8.68 18.84 0.70
N THR A 194 -9.72 19.20 -0.05
CA THR A 194 -10.27 20.56 -0.10
C THR A 194 -11.76 20.56 0.25
N GLU A 195 -12.14 21.40 1.22
CA GLU A 195 -13.54 21.70 1.56
C GLU A 195 -14.07 22.92 0.77
N ALA A 196 -13.40 23.26 -0.32
CA ALA A 196 -13.68 24.47 -1.07
C ALA A 196 -14.98 24.40 -1.87
N ALA A 197 -15.56 25.57 -2.15
CA ALA A 197 -16.74 25.69 -3.00
C ALA A 197 -16.38 25.51 -4.48
N TYR A 198 -17.31 24.93 -5.23
CA TYR A 198 -17.23 24.70 -6.67
C TYR A 198 -18.16 25.67 -7.40
N TRP A 199 -17.70 26.33 -8.44
CA TRP A 199 -18.60 27.09 -9.31
C TRP A 199 -19.18 26.14 -10.37
N VAL A 200 -20.50 26.00 -10.37
CA VAL A 200 -21.24 25.16 -11.32
C VAL A 200 -22.39 25.99 -11.87
N CYS A 201 -22.46 26.10 -13.19
CA CYS A 201 -23.38 27.03 -13.86
C CYS A 201 -24.86 26.80 -13.53
N ALA A 202 -25.30 25.54 -13.40
CA ALA A 202 -26.68 25.21 -13.07
C ALA A 202 -27.12 25.73 -11.68
N TYR A 203 -26.20 25.80 -10.72
CA TYR A 203 -26.49 26.21 -9.34
C TYR A 203 -26.20 27.69 -9.09
N ALA A 204 -25.17 28.24 -9.75
CA ALA A 204 -24.70 29.61 -9.56
C ALA A 204 -25.55 30.64 -10.32
N ASN A 205 -25.92 30.34 -11.58
CA ASN A 205 -26.69 31.26 -12.42
C ASN A 205 -28.16 31.31 -12.00
N ASN A 206 -28.79 32.44 -12.25
CA ASN A 206 -30.24 32.56 -12.06
C ASN A 206 -30.97 31.90 -13.24
N GLN A 207 -31.55 30.72 -13.02
CA GLN A 207 -32.22 29.94 -14.07
C GLN A 207 -33.53 30.59 -14.60
N HIS A 208 -33.98 31.70 -13.99
CA HIS A 208 -35.10 32.52 -14.45
C HIS A 208 -34.69 33.66 -15.39
N GLU A 209 -33.42 34.04 -15.40
CA GLU A 209 -32.89 35.19 -16.13
C GLU A 209 -31.43 34.92 -16.57
N LEU A 210 -31.24 33.96 -17.47
CA LEU A 210 -29.90 33.57 -17.94
C LEU A 210 -29.28 34.60 -18.89
N GLY A 211 -30.09 35.46 -19.52
CA GLY A 211 -29.63 36.41 -20.55
C GLY A 211 -28.58 37.40 -20.07
N SER A 212 -28.63 37.85 -18.81
CA SER A 212 -27.61 38.73 -18.22
C SER A 212 -26.30 38.01 -17.88
N ASP A 213 -26.35 36.69 -17.68
CA ASP A 213 -25.19 35.85 -17.34
C ASP A 213 -24.52 35.25 -18.60
N LEU A 214 -25.25 35.18 -19.72
CA LEU A 214 -24.83 34.69 -21.04
C LEU A 214 -24.65 35.87 -22.03
N HIS A 215 -23.59 36.67 -21.82
CA HIS A 215 -23.27 37.81 -22.69
C HIS A 215 -22.93 37.37 -24.13
N SER A 216 -23.12 38.25 -25.11
CA SER A 216 -22.73 37.99 -26.52
C SER A 216 -21.23 37.76 -26.67
N ASN A 217 -20.43 38.42 -25.83
CA ASN A 217 -19.00 38.17 -25.73
C ASN A 217 -18.73 37.06 -24.71
N PRO A 218 -18.17 35.90 -25.12
CA PRO A 218 -17.87 34.79 -24.20
C PRO A 218 -16.99 35.19 -23.01
N ARG A 219 -16.12 36.21 -23.16
CA ARG A 219 -15.21 36.70 -22.12
C ARG A 219 -15.87 37.62 -21.08
N GLU A 220 -17.13 37.99 -21.27
CA GLU A 220 -17.89 38.81 -20.30
C GLU A 220 -18.93 37.98 -19.52
N THR A 221 -19.08 36.71 -19.92
CA THR A 221 -19.99 35.77 -19.28
C THR A 221 -19.65 35.55 -17.80
N SER A 222 -20.65 35.15 -17.03
CA SER A 222 -20.46 34.69 -15.65
C SER A 222 -19.47 33.53 -15.55
N PHE A 223 -19.39 32.67 -16.57
CA PHE A 223 -18.42 31.57 -16.64
C PHE A 223 -16.99 32.08 -16.59
N PHE A 224 -16.66 33.00 -17.51
CA PHE A 224 -15.31 33.54 -17.63
C PHE A 224 -14.92 34.29 -16.36
N ARG A 225 -15.83 35.12 -15.82
CA ARG A 225 -15.60 35.85 -14.57
C ARG A 225 -15.38 34.91 -13.37
N ALA A 226 -16.12 33.81 -13.28
CA ALA A 226 -15.91 32.80 -12.23
C ALA A 226 -14.53 32.12 -12.36
N MET A 227 -14.10 31.80 -13.59
CA MET A 227 -12.77 31.22 -13.83
C MET A 227 -11.64 32.15 -13.38
N GLN A 228 -11.80 33.48 -13.49
CA GLN A 228 -10.79 34.46 -13.02
C GLN A 228 -10.63 34.48 -11.49
N LEU A 229 -11.60 33.96 -10.74
CA LEU A 229 -11.55 33.84 -9.27
C LEU A 229 -11.03 32.47 -8.81
N CYS A 230 -11.10 31.45 -9.66
CA CYS A 230 -10.75 30.07 -9.31
C CYS A 230 -9.23 29.82 -9.36
N SER A 231 -8.77 28.83 -8.61
CA SER A 231 -7.39 28.31 -8.68
C SER A 231 -7.23 27.26 -9.78
N GLY A 232 -8.33 26.65 -10.24
CA GLY A 232 -8.32 25.62 -11.26
C GLY A 232 -9.70 25.30 -11.82
N VAL A 233 -9.68 24.50 -12.88
CA VAL A 233 -10.84 23.91 -13.55
C VAL A 233 -10.87 22.41 -13.27
N LEU A 234 -12.03 21.89 -12.89
CA LEU A 234 -12.33 20.48 -12.84
C LEU A 234 -13.17 20.13 -14.07
N LEU A 235 -12.62 19.32 -14.96
CA LEU A 235 -13.33 18.72 -16.09
C LEU A 235 -13.96 17.40 -15.66
N ILE A 236 -15.28 17.28 -15.74
CA ILE A 236 -15.99 16.01 -15.48
C ILE A 236 -16.33 15.38 -16.83
N LEU A 237 -15.82 14.18 -17.08
CA LEU A 237 -16.03 13.41 -18.30
C LEU A 237 -17.05 12.28 -18.07
N ASP A 238 -18.10 12.30 -18.88
CA ASP A 238 -18.99 11.15 -19.07
C ASP A 238 -18.31 10.04 -19.89
N PRO A 239 -18.86 8.81 -19.95
CA PRO A 239 -18.29 7.70 -20.72
C PRO A 239 -18.14 7.97 -22.23
N LEU A 240 -18.93 8.90 -22.77
CA LEU A 240 -18.86 9.32 -24.17
C LEU A 240 -17.81 10.40 -24.42
N ALA A 241 -17.29 11.03 -23.36
CA ALA A 241 -16.46 12.22 -23.39
C ALA A 241 -17.15 13.41 -24.09
N MET A 242 -18.47 13.58 -23.89
CA MET A 242 -19.23 14.67 -24.51
C MET A 242 -18.65 16.06 -24.30
N PRO A 243 -18.02 16.41 -23.15
CA PRO A 243 -17.39 17.72 -22.97
C PRO A 243 -16.40 18.09 -24.08
N PHE A 244 -15.70 17.12 -24.69
CA PHE A 244 -14.79 17.41 -25.81
C PHE A 244 -15.49 17.84 -27.10
N SER A 245 -16.79 17.55 -27.22
CA SER A 245 -17.61 17.92 -28.38
C SER A 245 -18.48 19.15 -28.16
N ARG A 246 -18.48 19.75 -26.95
CA ARG A 246 -19.33 20.90 -26.60
C ARG A 246 -18.51 22.18 -26.61
N VAL A 247 -18.89 23.14 -27.45
CA VAL A 247 -18.10 24.36 -27.68
C VAL A 247 -17.86 25.19 -26.41
N TRP A 248 -18.84 25.25 -25.49
CA TRP A 248 -18.70 25.93 -24.20
C TRP A 248 -17.66 25.26 -23.30
N CYS A 249 -17.64 23.92 -23.25
CA CYS A 249 -16.58 23.18 -22.56
C CYS A 249 -15.22 23.40 -23.22
N CYS A 250 -15.16 23.41 -24.56
CA CYS A 250 -13.92 23.73 -25.29
C CYS A 250 -13.42 25.16 -24.98
N PHE A 251 -14.31 26.13 -24.81
CA PHE A 251 -13.95 27.49 -24.37
C PHE A 251 -13.36 27.52 -22.96
N GLU A 252 -13.98 26.80 -22.03
CA GLU A 252 -13.50 26.69 -20.65
C GLU A 252 -12.11 26.02 -20.61
N LEU A 253 -11.92 24.93 -21.37
CA LEU A 253 -10.64 24.26 -21.48
C LEU A 253 -9.58 25.13 -22.17
N ALA A 254 -9.94 25.83 -23.25
CA ALA A 254 -9.05 26.80 -23.90
C ALA A 254 -8.62 27.90 -22.91
N THR A 255 -9.57 28.45 -22.15
CA THR A 255 -9.30 29.46 -21.13
C THR A 255 -8.37 28.92 -20.04
N ALA A 256 -8.55 27.66 -19.61
CA ALA A 256 -7.67 27.01 -18.64
C ALA A 256 -6.24 26.80 -19.18
N MET A 257 -6.09 26.52 -20.49
CA MET A 257 -4.79 26.28 -21.13
C MET A 257 -4.04 27.55 -21.52
N THR A 258 -4.74 28.67 -21.77
CA THR A 258 -4.13 29.92 -22.24
C THR A 258 -3.68 30.83 -21.09
N SER A 259 -2.45 31.35 -21.17
CA SER A 259 -1.86 32.31 -20.21
C SER A 259 -2.29 33.76 -20.49
N HIS A 260 -3.60 34.02 -20.63
CA HIS A 260 -4.08 35.32 -21.11
C HIS A 260 -4.08 36.45 -20.08
N PHE A 261 -3.74 36.19 -18.82
CA PHE A 261 -3.63 37.21 -17.78
C PHE A 261 -2.35 37.00 -17.01
N GLU A 262 -1.79 38.06 -16.44
CA GLU A 262 -0.55 38.12 -15.64
C GLU A 262 -0.56 37.25 -14.36
N ARG A 263 -1.45 36.25 -14.29
CA ARG A 263 -1.58 35.22 -13.25
C ARG A 263 -1.15 33.87 -13.81
N THR A 264 -0.61 33.04 -12.93
CA THR A 264 -0.29 31.63 -13.18
C THR A 264 -1.45 30.89 -13.84
N ARG A 265 -1.16 30.07 -14.87
CA ARG A 265 -2.10 29.14 -15.54
C ARG A 265 -3.01 28.42 -14.53
N LEU A 266 -4.30 28.29 -14.84
CA LEU A 266 -5.25 27.51 -14.03
C LEU A 266 -4.87 26.03 -14.02
N LEU A 267 -4.96 25.38 -12.86
CA LEU A 267 -4.84 23.93 -12.77
C LEU A 267 -5.98 23.26 -13.54
N LEU A 268 -5.72 22.18 -14.27
CA LEU A 268 -6.75 21.38 -14.93
C LEU A 268 -6.81 19.96 -14.36
N ASP A 269 -7.77 19.73 -13.48
CA ASP A 269 -8.06 18.39 -12.96
C ASP A 269 -9.19 17.75 -13.77
N ILE A 270 -9.16 16.44 -13.92
CA ILE A 270 -10.11 15.68 -14.73
C ILE A 270 -10.68 14.56 -13.87
N ALA A 271 -12.00 14.46 -13.79
CA ALA A 271 -12.67 13.39 -13.05
C ALA A 271 -13.66 12.66 -13.96
N THR A 272 -13.88 11.39 -13.66
CA THR A 272 -14.90 10.54 -14.28
C THR A 272 -15.34 9.47 -13.30
N VAL A 273 -16.47 8.82 -13.54
CA VAL A 273 -16.89 7.66 -12.77
C VAL A 273 -16.56 6.39 -13.52
N LYS A 274 -15.92 5.45 -12.81
CA LYS A 274 -15.68 4.09 -13.27
C LYS A 274 -15.97 3.14 -12.12
N ASP A 275 -16.78 2.11 -12.38
CA ASP A 275 -17.16 1.12 -11.37
C ASP A 275 -17.73 1.79 -10.08
N GLU A 276 -18.50 2.86 -10.26
CA GLU A 276 -19.13 3.69 -9.20
C GLU A 276 -18.15 4.47 -8.30
N LEU A 277 -16.88 4.52 -8.69
CA LEU A 277 -15.86 5.29 -8.00
C LEU A 277 -15.39 6.43 -8.90
N ALA A 278 -15.09 7.57 -8.28
CA ALA A 278 -14.48 8.69 -8.96
C ALA A 278 -12.99 8.40 -9.23
N GLU A 279 -12.61 8.45 -10.49
CA GLU A 279 -11.23 8.39 -10.95
C GLU A 279 -10.79 9.79 -11.36
N VAL A 280 -9.68 10.26 -10.78
CA VAL A 280 -9.26 11.67 -10.88
C VAL A 280 -7.81 11.79 -11.34
N LEU A 281 -7.62 12.44 -12.49
CA LEU A 281 -6.34 12.98 -12.94
C LEU A 281 -6.16 14.40 -12.40
N THR A 282 -4.96 14.70 -11.95
CA THR A 282 -4.62 15.99 -11.36
C THR A 282 -3.56 16.72 -12.19
N ASP A 283 -3.68 18.04 -12.38
CA ASP A 283 -2.56 18.83 -12.87
C ASP A 283 -1.58 19.08 -11.71
N GLY A 284 -0.32 18.67 -11.90
CA GLY A 284 0.69 18.68 -10.86
C GLY A 284 0.48 17.66 -9.73
N LEU A 285 1.24 17.83 -8.64
CA LEU A 285 1.15 17.02 -7.43
C LEU A 285 0.08 17.61 -6.49
N THR A 286 -0.59 16.75 -5.71
CA THR A 286 -1.39 17.18 -4.55
C THR A 286 -0.47 17.65 -3.42
N MET A 287 -0.99 18.38 -2.42
CA MET A 287 -0.16 18.83 -1.28
C MET A 287 0.50 17.66 -0.54
N GLN A 288 -0.20 16.52 -0.40
CA GLN A 288 0.36 15.33 0.24
C GLN A 288 1.48 14.71 -0.60
N GLU A 289 1.27 14.60 -1.91
CA GLU A 289 2.29 14.11 -2.84
C GLU A 289 3.49 15.08 -2.90
N GLU A 290 3.27 16.39 -2.90
CA GLU A 290 4.34 17.40 -2.86
C GLU A 290 5.16 17.33 -1.56
N GLN A 291 4.50 17.10 -0.41
CA GLN A 291 5.20 16.85 0.86
C GLN A 291 6.02 15.56 0.82
N GLN A 292 5.51 14.50 0.19
CA GLN A 292 6.23 13.25 0.00
C GLN A 292 7.38 13.40 -0.99
N GLU A 293 7.22 14.24 -2.02
CA GLU A 293 8.24 14.60 -3.00
C GLU A 293 9.38 15.39 -2.34
N ASN A 294 9.04 16.30 -1.43
CA ASN A 294 9.98 17.11 -0.66
C ASN A 294 10.56 16.41 0.58
N ALA A 295 10.13 15.18 0.89
CA ALA A 295 10.63 14.41 2.02
C ALA A 295 12.06 13.87 1.78
N VAL A 296 12.66 13.24 2.82
CA VAL A 296 14.04 12.71 2.82
C VAL A 296 14.33 11.72 1.67
N CYS A 297 13.30 11.18 1.02
CA CYS A 297 13.40 10.36 -0.18
C CYS A 297 12.63 11.01 -1.33
N ALA A 298 13.34 11.70 -2.21
CA ALA A 298 12.76 12.32 -3.40
C ALA A 298 12.07 11.28 -4.33
N GLY A 299 11.08 11.73 -5.11
CA GLY A 299 10.32 10.90 -6.05
C GLY A 299 9.19 10.06 -5.46
N ARG A 300 8.81 10.20 -4.17
CA ARG A 300 7.64 9.47 -3.63
C ARG A 300 6.31 10.08 -4.07
N GLY A 301 6.22 11.41 -4.13
CA GLY A 301 4.99 12.10 -4.53
C GLY A 301 4.58 11.74 -5.95
N GLY A 302 5.55 11.76 -6.86
CA GLY A 302 5.35 11.31 -8.23
C GLY A 302 4.86 9.87 -8.37
N LYS A 303 5.41 8.97 -7.56
CA LYS A 303 5.01 7.56 -7.53
C LYS A 303 3.57 7.37 -7.04
N GLU A 304 3.18 8.03 -5.95
CA GLU A 304 1.81 7.92 -5.42
C GLU A 304 0.79 8.52 -6.39
N LYS A 305 1.13 9.63 -7.06
CA LYS A 305 0.33 10.20 -8.15
C LYS A 305 0.13 9.20 -9.28
N ALA A 306 1.21 8.64 -9.83
CA ALA A 306 1.13 7.68 -10.93
C ALA A 306 0.29 6.44 -10.57
N LYS A 307 0.43 5.92 -9.35
CA LYS A 307 -0.36 4.78 -8.87
C LYS A 307 -1.84 5.09 -8.72
N ARG A 308 -2.18 6.31 -8.26
CA ARG A 308 -3.57 6.77 -8.13
C ARG A 308 -4.23 6.93 -9.49
N GLU A 309 -3.50 7.50 -10.45
CA GLU A 309 -4.01 7.84 -11.78
C GLU A 309 -4.06 6.63 -12.74
N GLU A 310 -3.37 5.52 -12.42
CA GLU A 310 -3.34 4.29 -13.23
C GLU A 310 -4.72 3.66 -13.49
N ARG A 311 -5.75 3.96 -12.68
CA ARG A 311 -7.10 3.40 -12.83
C ARG A 311 -7.98 4.14 -13.83
N PHE A 312 -7.57 5.34 -14.23
CA PHE A 312 -8.36 6.20 -15.11
C PHE A 312 -8.71 5.47 -16.43
N PRO A 313 -9.95 5.61 -16.97
CA PRO A 313 -10.38 4.88 -18.16
C PRO A 313 -9.53 5.20 -19.40
N ILE A 314 -8.85 4.19 -19.95
CA ILE A 314 -7.97 4.36 -21.12
C ILE A 314 -8.74 4.76 -22.39
N GLU A 315 -10.00 4.36 -22.52
CA GLU A 315 -10.83 4.73 -23.66
C GLU A 315 -11.13 6.24 -23.71
N LEU A 316 -11.25 6.89 -22.55
CA LEU A 316 -11.37 8.35 -22.47
C LEU A 316 -10.06 9.04 -22.84
N VAL A 317 -8.92 8.45 -22.50
CA VAL A 317 -7.59 8.92 -22.92
C VAL A 317 -7.45 8.83 -24.44
N LYS A 318 -7.86 7.73 -25.07
CA LYS A 318 -7.83 7.57 -26.54
C LYS A 318 -8.65 8.67 -27.23
N LYS A 319 -9.86 8.94 -26.73
CA LYS A 319 -10.69 10.05 -27.24
C LYS A 319 -10.02 11.41 -27.04
N ALA A 320 -9.40 11.64 -25.88
CA ALA A 320 -8.70 12.88 -25.59
C ALA A 320 -7.47 13.10 -26.48
N LEU A 321 -6.75 12.04 -26.86
CA LEU A 321 -5.61 12.12 -27.79
C LEU A 321 -6.03 12.49 -29.23
N GLN A 322 -7.32 12.35 -29.56
CA GLN A 322 -7.93 12.70 -30.85
C GLN A 322 -8.75 14.00 -30.80
N LEU A 323 -8.71 14.73 -29.68
CA LEU A 323 -9.51 15.93 -29.45
C LEU A 323 -9.25 17.01 -30.50
N ASP A 324 -10.31 17.57 -31.08
CA ASP A 324 -10.28 18.68 -32.04
C ASP A 324 -11.35 19.71 -31.65
N ILE A 325 -10.94 20.83 -31.06
CA ILE A 325 -11.89 21.86 -30.62
C ILE A 325 -12.58 22.59 -31.78
N ALA A 326 -12.01 22.58 -33.00
CA ALA A 326 -12.64 23.23 -34.15
C ALA A 326 -13.89 22.44 -34.61
N ALA A 327 -13.94 21.13 -34.32
CA ALA A 327 -15.08 20.26 -34.60
C ALA A 327 -16.19 20.34 -33.53
N ALA A 328 -16.04 21.20 -32.51
CA ALA A 328 -17.01 21.32 -31.44
C ALA A 328 -18.39 21.81 -31.92
N ARG A 329 -19.43 21.35 -31.23
CA ARG A 329 -20.84 21.60 -31.54
C ARG A 329 -21.47 22.51 -30.48
N ALA A 330 -22.51 23.24 -30.90
CA ALA A 330 -23.32 24.09 -30.03
C ALA A 330 -24.80 23.91 -30.36
N SER A 331 -25.67 24.16 -29.37
CA SER A 331 -27.12 24.24 -29.60
C SER A 331 -27.51 25.48 -30.41
N ARG A 332 -26.67 26.52 -30.41
CA ARG A 332 -26.85 27.75 -31.19
C ARG A 332 -25.60 27.99 -32.04
N GLU A 333 -25.76 28.07 -33.36
CA GLU A 333 -24.60 28.22 -34.27
C GLU A 333 -23.86 29.54 -34.02
N LEU A 334 -24.56 30.61 -33.65
CA LEU A 334 -23.93 31.88 -33.28
C LEU A 334 -23.00 31.76 -32.07
N ASP A 335 -23.35 30.95 -31.06
CA ASP A 335 -22.48 30.73 -29.90
C ASP A 335 -21.20 30.00 -30.34
N LYS A 336 -21.32 29.03 -31.25
CA LYS A 336 -20.17 28.34 -31.83
C LYS A 336 -19.23 29.31 -32.54
N ILE A 337 -19.76 30.18 -33.39
CA ILE A 337 -19.00 31.19 -34.14
C ILE A 337 -18.27 32.12 -33.16
N ARG A 338 -19.00 32.74 -32.22
CA ARG A 338 -18.46 33.68 -31.23
C ARG A 338 -17.36 33.07 -30.37
N ILE A 339 -17.58 31.85 -29.88
CA ILE A 339 -16.63 31.15 -29.02
C ILE A 339 -15.38 30.79 -29.79
N LEU A 340 -15.51 30.19 -30.98
CA LEU A 340 -14.35 29.83 -31.78
C LEU A 340 -13.57 31.08 -32.19
N ASN A 341 -14.22 32.16 -32.58
CA ASN A 341 -13.56 33.44 -32.84
C ASN A 341 -12.86 34.03 -31.60
N SER A 342 -13.44 33.88 -30.41
CA SER A 342 -12.83 34.30 -29.14
C SER A 342 -11.60 33.44 -28.76
N ILE A 343 -11.62 32.13 -29.04
CA ILE A 343 -10.45 31.23 -28.86
C ILE A 343 -9.38 31.59 -29.90
N ALA A 344 -9.79 31.89 -31.13
CA ALA A 344 -8.93 32.47 -32.15
C ALA A 344 -8.51 33.92 -31.83
N GLY A 345 -8.92 34.47 -30.68
CA GLY A 345 -8.56 35.77 -30.11
C GLY A 345 -8.79 36.95 -31.04
N LEU A 346 -9.94 36.94 -31.73
CA LEU A 346 -10.50 38.11 -32.37
C LEU A 346 -11.02 39.10 -31.32
N GLU A 347 -11.04 40.38 -31.69
CA GLU A 347 -11.64 41.46 -30.89
C GLU A 347 -13.18 41.37 -30.91
N GLU A 348 -13.81 42.05 -29.94
CA GLU A 348 -15.23 41.94 -29.64
C GLU A 348 -16.15 42.25 -30.83
N ASP A 349 -15.81 43.28 -31.60
CA ASP A 349 -16.54 43.73 -32.79
C ASP A 349 -16.50 42.71 -33.95
N ARG A 350 -15.58 41.74 -33.89
CA ARG A 350 -15.35 40.73 -34.92
C ARG A 350 -15.79 39.32 -34.50
N LEU A 351 -16.38 39.14 -33.31
CA LEU A 351 -16.79 37.82 -32.83
C LEU A 351 -17.93 37.20 -33.64
N ASP A 352 -18.77 38.02 -34.29
CA ASP A 352 -19.88 37.57 -35.14
C ASP A 352 -19.45 37.23 -36.58
N GLU A 353 -18.17 37.41 -36.94
CA GLU A 353 -17.68 37.04 -38.25
C GLU A 353 -17.88 35.54 -38.52
N PRO A 354 -18.48 35.16 -39.66
CA PRO A 354 -18.66 33.75 -39.99
C PRO A 354 -17.31 33.03 -40.04
N LEU A 355 -17.30 31.76 -39.63
CA LEU A 355 -16.12 30.92 -39.71
C LEU A 355 -15.83 30.63 -41.19
N PRO A 356 -14.69 31.05 -41.75
CA PRO A 356 -14.36 30.81 -43.15
C PRO A 356 -14.15 29.32 -43.41
N ASP A 357 -14.54 28.86 -44.60
CA ASP A 357 -14.25 27.51 -45.08
C ASP A 357 -13.46 27.61 -46.41
N PRO A 358 -12.16 27.26 -46.43
CA PRO A 358 -11.37 26.69 -45.32
C PRO A 358 -10.98 27.72 -44.24
N LEU A 359 -10.79 27.25 -43.01
CA LEU A 359 -10.36 28.10 -41.89
C LEU A 359 -8.97 28.73 -42.13
N PRO A 360 -8.77 30.03 -41.83
CA PRO A 360 -7.47 30.68 -41.97
C PRO A 360 -6.41 30.03 -41.09
N ALA A 361 -5.16 30.01 -41.58
CA ALA A 361 -4.03 29.37 -40.89
C ALA A 361 -3.82 29.90 -39.46
N GLU A 362 -4.00 31.21 -39.24
CA GLU A 362 -3.86 31.85 -37.93
C GLU A 362 -4.89 31.37 -36.90
N ARG A 363 -6.17 31.22 -37.30
CA ARG A 363 -7.23 30.70 -36.41
C ARG A 363 -6.96 29.22 -36.08
N LEU A 364 -6.62 28.44 -37.10
CA LEU A 364 -6.29 27.02 -36.96
C LEU A 364 -5.08 26.78 -36.04
N GLN A 365 -4.07 27.66 -36.10
CA GLN A 365 -2.90 27.58 -35.23
C GLN A 365 -3.28 27.77 -33.75
N ARG A 366 -4.19 28.70 -33.43
CA ARG A 366 -4.66 28.89 -32.05
C ARG A 366 -5.49 27.71 -31.55
N TYR A 367 -6.34 27.12 -32.40
CA TYR A 367 -7.10 25.93 -32.02
C TYR A 367 -6.19 24.74 -31.72
N ARG A 368 -5.26 24.45 -32.64
CA ARG A 368 -4.27 23.39 -32.47
C ARG A 368 -3.37 23.60 -31.26
N ALA A 369 -3.12 24.85 -30.83
CA ALA A 369 -2.37 25.09 -29.59
C ALA A 369 -3.12 24.56 -28.35
N VAL A 370 -4.44 24.78 -28.28
CA VAL A 370 -5.28 24.24 -27.21
C VAL A 370 -5.34 22.71 -27.28
N ASP A 371 -5.55 22.14 -28.47
CA ASP A 371 -5.61 20.69 -28.66
C ASP A 371 -4.31 20.01 -28.18
N ARG A 372 -3.15 20.53 -28.60
CA ARG A 372 -1.83 20.00 -28.23
C ARG A 372 -1.61 20.04 -26.72
N ALA A 373 -1.98 21.14 -26.07
CA ALA A 373 -1.84 21.29 -24.62
C ALA A 373 -2.68 20.27 -23.85
N LEU A 374 -3.93 20.06 -24.27
CA LEU A 374 -4.85 19.08 -23.67
C LEU A 374 -4.40 17.64 -23.93
N ARG A 375 -4.10 17.28 -25.18
CA ARG A 375 -3.60 15.94 -25.56
C ARG A 375 -2.36 15.58 -24.74
N CYS A 376 -1.46 16.53 -24.52
CA CYS A 376 -0.25 16.35 -23.72
C CYS A 376 -0.54 16.07 -22.23
N VAL A 377 -1.57 16.70 -21.63
CA VAL A 377 -2.01 16.40 -20.25
C VAL A 377 -2.45 14.93 -20.12
N PHE A 378 -3.28 14.44 -21.04
CA PHE A 378 -3.74 13.06 -21.05
C PHE A 378 -2.61 12.06 -21.38
N ALA A 379 -1.71 12.41 -22.30
CA ALA A 379 -0.54 11.60 -22.64
C ALA A 379 0.36 11.37 -21.41
N LEU A 380 0.71 12.44 -20.69
CA LEU A 380 1.56 12.34 -19.49
C LEU A 380 0.90 11.55 -18.36
N SER A 381 -0.42 11.70 -18.20
CA SER A 381 -1.17 11.01 -17.14
C SER A 381 -1.38 9.52 -17.42
N SER A 382 -1.27 9.08 -18.68
CA SER A 382 -1.59 7.71 -19.12
C SER A 382 -0.37 6.86 -19.47
N VAL A 383 0.80 7.46 -19.73
CA VAL A 383 2.00 6.74 -20.22
C VAL A 383 2.40 5.55 -19.33
N SER A 384 2.33 5.69 -18.01
CA SER A 384 2.65 4.60 -17.07
C SER A 384 1.63 3.45 -17.16
N GLN A 385 0.34 3.78 -17.32
CA GLN A 385 -0.74 2.81 -17.51
C GLN A 385 -0.61 2.08 -18.86
N VAL A 386 -0.24 2.80 -19.92
CA VAL A 386 -0.06 2.23 -21.27
C VAL A 386 1.06 1.19 -21.27
N ILE A 387 2.19 1.49 -20.63
CA ILE A 387 3.29 0.53 -20.47
C ILE A 387 2.90 -0.62 -19.53
N SER A 388 2.22 -0.36 -18.41
CA SER A 388 1.84 -1.42 -17.46
C SER A 388 0.81 -2.40 -18.05
N LYS A 389 -0.10 -1.93 -18.88
CA LYS A 389 -1.11 -2.73 -19.59
C LYS A 389 -0.65 -3.29 -20.93
N ASP A 390 0.58 -2.99 -21.36
CA ASP A 390 1.16 -3.43 -22.64
C ASP A 390 0.37 -2.94 -23.87
N LEU A 391 -0.18 -1.72 -23.78
CA LEU A 391 -0.95 -1.08 -24.86
C LEU A 391 -0.02 -0.30 -25.80
N LYS A 392 1.04 -0.95 -26.29
CA LYS A 392 2.12 -0.31 -27.06
C LYS A 392 1.65 0.41 -28.32
N GLU A 393 0.52 -0.01 -28.89
CA GLU A 393 -0.18 0.68 -29.98
C GLU A 393 -0.48 2.16 -29.72
N MET A 394 -0.62 2.57 -28.46
CA MET A 394 -0.88 3.97 -28.07
C MET A 394 0.39 4.82 -27.92
N MET A 395 1.58 4.20 -27.88
CA MET A 395 2.84 4.93 -27.68
C MET A 395 3.13 5.97 -28.78
N PRO A 396 2.87 5.72 -30.07
CA PRO A 396 3.03 6.73 -31.11
C PRO A 396 2.19 7.98 -30.86
N ASP A 397 0.93 7.82 -30.42
CA ASP A 397 0.02 8.93 -30.15
C ASP A 397 0.46 9.75 -28.92
N ILE A 398 0.93 9.07 -27.87
CA ILE A 398 1.50 9.70 -26.66
C ILE A 398 2.75 10.51 -27.03
N CYS A 399 3.67 9.91 -27.77
CA CYS A 399 4.90 10.56 -28.23
C CYS A 399 4.61 11.74 -29.17
N ARG A 400 3.60 11.63 -30.04
CA ARG A 400 3.15 12.74 -30.88
C ARG A 400 2.60 13.89 -30.02
N ALA A 401 1.73 13.60 -29.06
CA ALA A 401 1.15 14.61 -28.17
C ALA A 401 2.21 15.36 -27.35
N LEU A 402 3.24 14.66 -26.87
CA LEU A 402 4.39 15.27 -26.19
C LEU A 402 5.20 16.17 -27.14
N ARG A 403 5.53 15.68 -28.34
CA ARG A 403 6.37 16.38 -29.31
C ARG A 403 5.72 17.65 -29.85
N GLU A 404 4.41 17.59 -30.09
CA GLU A 404 3.65 18.70 -30.67
C GLU A 404 3.49 19.88 -29.68
N GLU A 405 3.50 19.60 -28.37
CA GLU A 405 3.31 20.59 -27.31
C GLU A 405 4.62 21.30 -26.92
N SER A 406 4.99 22.32 -27.69
CA SER A 406 6.23 23.07 -27.52
C SER A 406 6.26 24.03 -26.32
N GLU A 407 5.10 24.47 -25.81
CA GLU A 407 5.02 25.48 -24.76
C GLU A 407 5.15 24.88 -23.34
N ARG A 408 5.01 23.56 -23.20
CA ARG A 408 5.12 22.88 -21.91
C ARG A 408 6.53 23.01 -21.33
N ARG A 409 6.59 23.54 -20.11
CA ARG A 409 7.83 23.83 -19.38
C ARG A 409 8.25 22.76 -18.38
N SER A 410 7.35 21.85 -18.01
CA SER A 410 7.62 20.77 -17.06
C SER A 410 7.05 19.43 -17.52
N VAL A 411 7.87 18.38 -17.38
CA VAL A 411 7.49 16.98 -17.61
C VAL A 411 7.90 16.15 -16.39
N HIS A 412 6.95 15.39 -15.85
CA HIS A 412 7.16 14.48 -14.75
C HIS A 412 6.54 13.12 -15.08
N ILE A 413 7.38 12.09 -15.13
CA ILE A 413 6.95 10.72 -15.42
C ILE A 413 7.60 9.76 -14.42
N SER A 414 6.80 8.88 -13.81
CA SER A 414 7.29 7.83 -12.92
C SER A 414 6.95 6.45 -13.48
N PHE A 415 8.00 5.64 -13.67
CA PHE A 415 7.94 4.23 -14.04
C PHE A 415 8.49 3.34 -12.93
N ALA A 416 8.59 3.84 -11.70
CA ALA A 416 9.21 3.12 -10.60
C ALA A 416 8.64 1.70 -10.42
N ASN A 417 9.52 0.71 -10.44
CA ASN A 417 9.25 -0.73 -10.35
C ASN A 417 8.50 -1.32 -11.56
N SER A 418 8.46 -0.59 -12.69
CA SER A 418 7.90 -1.13 -13.92
C SER A 418 8.72 -2.31 -14.40
N LEU A 419 8.06 -3.46 -14.50
CA LEU A 419 8.66 -4.68 -15.06
C LEU A 419 8.54 -4.74 -16.58
N LYS A 420 7.74 -3.85 -17.19
CA LYS A 420 7.43 -3.86 -18.63
C LYS A 420 8.09 -2.72 -19.42
N LEU A 421 8.56 -1.67 -18.76
CA LEU A 421 9.27 -0.56 -19.43
C LEU A 421 10.55 -1.08 -20.08
N THR A 422 10.67 -0.93 -21.40
CA THR A 422 11.83 -1.35 -22.20
C THR A 422 12.70 -0.15 -22.61
N ASP A 423 13.90 -0.42 -23.15
CA ASP A 423 14.76 0.63 -23.73
C ASP A 423 14.07 1.37 -24.88
N GLU A 424 13.33 0.65 -25.71
CA GLU A 424 12.58 1.21 -26.85
C GLU A 424 11.54 2.23 -26.39
N ASP A 425 10.76 1.90 -25.36
CA ASP A 425 9.75 2.79 -24.80
C ASP A 425 10.38 4.11 -24.28
N LEU A 426 11.49 4.00 -23.54
CA LEU A 426 12.17 5.18 -23.00
C LEU A 426 12.87 6.00 -24.10
N CYS A 427 13.41 5.35 -25.15
CA CYS A 427 13.95 6.03 -26.33
C CYS A 427 12.87 6.85 -27.04
N HIS A 428 11.68 6.27 -27.28
CA HIS A 428 10.57 6.99 -27.90
C HIS A 428 10.13 8.20 -27.09
N LEU A 429 10.03 8.04 -25.76
CA LEU A 429 9.69 9.15 -24.86
C LEU A 429 10.78 10.24 -24.86
N ALA A 430 12.05 9.86 -24.79
CA ALA A 430 13.17 10.80 -24.84
C ALA A 430 13.19 11.59 -26.16
N GLN A 431 12.92 10.93 -27.29
CA GLN A 431 12.83 11.58 -28.60
C GLN A 431 11.64 12.55 -28.70
N ALA A 432 10.59 12.32 -27.93
CA ALA A 432 9.36 13.11 -27.91
C ALA A 432 9.37 14.28 -26.92
N LEU A 433 10.41 14.42 -26.07
CA LEU A 433 10.49 15.52 -25.10
C LEU A 433 10.53 16.90 -25.80
N PRO A 434 9.73 17.89 -25.35
CA PRO A 434 9.77 19.26 -25.88
C PRO A 434 11.12 19.95 -25.65
N GLU A 435 11.58 20.73 -26.63
CA GLU A 435 12.87 21.45 -26.55
C GLU A 435 12.86 22.62 -25.55
N GLY A 436 11.69 23.23 -25.33
CA GLY A 436 11.48 24.36 -24.42
C GLY A 436 11.38 24.01 -22.93
N LEU A 437 11.67 22.75 -22.55
CA LEU A 437 11.56 22.28 -21.17
C LEU A 437 12.48 23.02 -20.21
N THR A 438 11.92 23.40 -19.06
CA THR A 438 12.66 23.98 -17.92
C THR A 438 12.80 23.00 -16.76
N GLN A 439 11.90 22.01 -16.66
CA GLN A 439 11.93 20.98 -15.62
C GLN A 439 11.66 19.60 -16.21
N LEU A 440 12.53 18.64 -15.92
CA LEU A 440 12.37 17.24 -16.31
C LEU A 440 12.57 16.35 -15.09
N ARG A 441 11.62 15.43 -14.86
CA ARG A 441 11.71 14.44 -13.79
C ARG A 441 11.35 13.07 -14.32
N PHE A 442 12.32 12.15 -14.32
CA PHE A 442 12.12 10.73 -14.61
C PHE A 442 12.48 9.88 -13.39
N ASP A 443 11.48 9.17 -12.87
CA ASP A 443 11.67 8.17 -11.82
C ASP A 443 11.66 6.77 -12.45
N LEU A 444 12.86 6.21 -12.66
CA LEU A 444 13.12 4.96 -13.37
C LEU A 444 13.58 3.85 -12.41
N ARG A 445 13.30 3.98 -11.12
CA ARG A 445 13.77 3.04 -10.09
C ARG A 445 13.34 1.62 -10.39
N SER A 446 14.25 0.67 -10.25
CA SER A 446 14.01 -0.76 -10.39
C SER A 446 13.41 -1.15 -11.75
N CYS A 447 13.66 -0.35 -12.79
CA CYS A 447 13.34 -0.67 -14.18
C CYS A 447 14.45 -1.56 -14.77
N HIS A 448 14.44 -2.84 -14.42
CA HIS A 448 15.54 -3.77 -14.71
C HIS A 448 15.76 -4.07 -16.20
N GLN A 449 14.82 -3.72 -17.09
CA GLN A 449 14.97 -3.93 -18.52
C GLN A 449 15.82 -2.85 -19.21
N LEU A 450 15.93 -1.65 -18.61
CA LEU A 450 16.67 -0.52 -19.18
C LEU A 450 18.18 -0.76 -19.15
N SER A 451 18.86 -0.42 -20.24
CA SER A 451 20.30 -0.52 -20.43
C SER A 451 20.92 0.84 -20.82
N ASN A 452 22.17 0.82 -21.32
CA ASN A 452 22.82 2.04 -21.82
C ASN A 452 22.15 2.62 -23.07
N ALA A 453 21.37 1.83 -23.82
CA ALA A 453 20.73 2.27 -25.05
C ALA A 453 19.74 3.42 -24.79
N SER A 454 18.86 3.27 -23.79
CA SER A 454 17.94 4.33 -23.41
C SER A 454 18.62 5.56 -22.81
N LEU A 455 19.74 5.38 -22.09
CA LEU A 455 20.52 6.50 -21.55
C LEU A 455 21.16 7.35 -22.65
N LEU A 456 21.65 6.73 -23.73
CA LEU A 456 22.23 7.45 -24.85
C LEU A 456 21.18 8.36 -25.52
N GLU A 457 19.97 7.84 -25.71
CA GLU A 457 18.90 8.63 -26.33
C GLU A 457 18.37 9.72 -25.39
N LEU A 458 18.29 9.43 -24.09
CA LEU A 458 17.99 10.42 -23.06
C LEU A 458 19.04 11.54 -23.05
N ALA A 459 20.34 11.22 -23.16
CA ALA A 459 21.41 12.20 -23.23
C ALA A 459 21.26 13.14 -24.44
N LYS A 460 20.91 12.61 -25.62
CA LYS A 460 20.61 13.44 -26.80
C LYS A 460 19.40 14.35 -26.57
N ALA A 461 18.37 13.87 -25.87
CA ALA A 461 17.22 14.68 -25.51
C ALA A 461 17.62 15.84 -24.58
N LEU A 462 18.42 15.57 -23.54
CA LEU A 462 18.93 16.58 -22.62
C LEU A 462 19.76 17.66 -23.32
N GLN A 463 20.59 17.28 -24.31
CA GLN A 463 21.37 18.24 -25.11
C GLN A 463 20.50 19.19 -25.92
N ARG A 464 19.33 18.75 -26.38
CA ARG A 464 18.36 19.58 -27.13
C ARG A 464 17.62 20.55 -26.20
N THR A 465 17.40 20.19 -24.93
CA THR A 465 16.68 21.01 -23.94
C THR A 465 17.56 22.08 -23.30
N LYS A 466 18.05 23.06 -24.07
CA LYS A 466 18.98 24.12 -23.56
C LYS A 466 18.39 25.01 -22.46
N GLN A 467 17.07 25.08 -22.34
CA GLN A 467 16.37 25.88 -21.33
C GLN A 467 16.19 25.15 -19.99
N LEU A 468 16.65 23.90 -19.87
CA LEU A 468 16.47 23.10 -18.66
C LEU A 468 17.14 23.77 -17.45
N ARG A 469 16.38 23.88 -16.36
CA ARG A 469 16.79 24.45 -15.06
C ARG A 469 16.67 23.46 -13.92
N SER A 470 15.78 22.46 -14.02
CA SER A 470 15.60 21.41 -13.00
C SER A 470 15.64 20.03 -13.66
N LEU A 471 16.51 19.15 -13.15
CA LEU A 471 16.64 17.78 -13.63
C LEU A 471 16.60 16.80 -12.46
N PHE A 472 15.69 15.83 -12.53
CA PHE A 472 15.58 14.70 -11.62
C PHE A 472 15.66 13.39 -12.40
N LEU A 473 16.63 12.53 -12.10
CA LEU A 473 16.80 11.20 -12.69
C LEU A 473 17.07 10.17 -11.59
N ASP A 474 16.17 9.21 -11.44
CA ASP A 474 16.33 8.12 -10.46
C ASP A 474 16.51 6.76 -11.13
N PHE A 475 17.72 6.21 -11.05
CA PHE A 475 18.14 4.93 -11.61
C PHE A 475 18.38 3.84 -10.56
N TYR A 476 17.86 4.00 -9.33
CA TYR A 476 18.07 3.03 -8.26
C TYR A 476 17.77 1.60 -8.71
N MET A 477 18.73 0.68 -8.59
CA MET A 477 18.59 -0.74 -8.97
C MET A 477 18.31 -1.03 -10.47
N CYS A 478 18.67 -0.12 -11.39
CA CYS A 478 18.71 -0.37 -12.83
C CYS A 478 19.97 -1.15 -13.26
N CYS A 479 20.06 -2.42 -12.85
CA CYS A 479 21.27 -3.25 -12.87
C CYS A 479 21.97 -3.49 -14.22
N LYS A 480 21.35 -3.18 -15.37
CA LYS A 480 21.98 -3.31 -16.70
C LYS A 480 22.75 -2.06 -17.14
N MET A 481 22.56 -0.92 -16.48
CA MET A 481 23.27 0.33 -16.78
C MET A 481 24.73 0.25 -16.33
N THR A 482 25.64 0.88 -17.09
CA THR A 482 27.08 0.94 -16.79
C THR A 482 27.62 2.36 -16.95
N ASP A 483 28.93 2.52 -16.74
CA ASP A 483 29.62 3.81 -16.92
C ASP A 483 29.34 4.45 -18.29
N VAL A 484 29.22 3.65 -19.36
CA VAL A 484 29.06 4.16 -20.73
C VAL A 484 27.80 5.01 -20.87
N GLY A 485 26.65 4.52 -20.41
CA GLY A 485 25.40 5.26 -20.51
C GLY A 485 25.37 6.49 -19.59
N LEU A 486 25.89 6.37 -18.37
CA LEU A 486 25.92 7.48 -17.42
C LEU A 486 26.89 8.59 -17.85
N LEU A 487 28.04 8.25 -18.45
CA LEU A 487 28.99 9.23 -18.98
C LEU A 487 28.32 10.16 -19.99
N GLU A 488 27.50 9.61 -20.89
CA GLU A 488 26.78 10.40 -21.89
C GLU A 488 25.72 11.31 -21.24
N VAL A 489 25.00 10.82 -20.23
CA VAL A 489 24.05 11.66 -19.46
C VAL A 489 24.78 12.82 -18.78
N TRP A 490 25.93 12.58 -18.14
CA TRP A 490 26.71 13.65 -17.49
C TRP A 490 27.29 14.66 -18.47
N ARG A 491 27.83 14.20 -19.60
CA ARG A 491 28.29 15.08 -20.69
C ARG A 491 27.15 15.92 -21.25
N SER A 492 25.95 15.35 -21.39
CA SER A 492 24.79 16.06 -21.93
C SER A 492 24.34 17.26 -21.09
N ILE A 493 24.65 17.26 -19.78
CA ILE A 493 24.21 18.32 -18.88
C ILE A 493 25.31 19.35 -18.57
N GLU A 494 26.52 19.19 -19.12
CA GLU A 494 27.66 20.08 -18.87
C GLU A 494 27.34 21.54 -19.26
N ASP A 495 26.78 21.75 -20.45
CA ASP A 495 26.41 23.08 -20.96
C ASP A 495 25.10 23.64 -20.38
N LEU A 496 24.34 22.83 -19.62
CA LEU A 496 23.03 23.26 -19.12
C LEU A 496 23.16 24.13 -17.86
N GLN A 497 22.49 25.28 -17.84
CA GLN A 497 22.46 26.18 -16.68
C GLN A 497 21.43 25.71 -15.65
N LEU A 498 21.67 24.55 -15.04
CA LEU A 498 20.78 23.95 -14.04
C LEU A 498 20.83 24.74 -12.71
N LEU A 499 19.66 24.87 -12.09
CA LEU A 499 19.45 25.38 -10.73
C LEU A 499 19.20 24.22 -9.75
N ASP A 500 18.49 23.18 -10.18
CA ASP A 500 18.18 22.01 -9.35
C ASP A 500 18.66 20.74 -10.06
N LEU A 501 19.48 19.92 -9.38
CA LEU A 501 19.99 18.66 -9.90
C LEU A 501 19.82 17.54 -8.86
N ASP A 502 19.08 16.50 -9.24
CA ASP A 502 18.86 15.30 -8.44
C ASP A 502 19.15 14.06 -9.29
N ILE A 503 20.23 13.34 -8.95
CA ILE A 503 20.61 12.11 -9.63
C ILE A 503 20.85 11.01 -8.60
N ASN A 504 20.06 9.94 -8.72
CA ASN A 504 20.17 8.76 -7.87
C ASN A 504 20.65 7.55 -8.68
N VAL A 505 21.89 7.12 -8.42
CA VAL A 505 22.54 5.98 -9.08
C VAL A 505 22.82 4.85 -8.09
N ARG A 506 22.09 4.82 -6.97
CA ARG A 506 22.32 3.84 -5.92
C ARG A 506 22.11 2.41 -6.43
N GLY A 507 23.04 1.52 -6.07
CA GLY A 507 22.95 0.10 -6.40
C GLY A 507 23.33 -0.26 -7.84
N LEU A 508 23.82 0.71 -8.63
CA LEU A 508 24.40 0.44 -9.94
C LEU A 508 25.83 -0.12 -9.77
N THR A 509 25.93 -1.40 -9.42
CA THR A 509 27.22 -2.05 -9.06
C THR A 509 28.25 -2.09 -10.20
N LYS A 510 27.82 -1.90 -11.45
CA LYS A 510 28.68 -1.80 -12.64
C LYS A 510 29.22 -0.39 -12.90
N VAL A 511 28.83 0.58 -12.07
CA VAL A 511 29.32 1.97 -12.15
C VAL A 511 30.58 2.09 -11.30
N THR A 512 31.65 2.58 -11.94
CA THR A 512 32.99 2.69 -11.39
C THR A 512 33.44 4.16 -11.32
N ASP A 513 34.68 4.35 -10.88
CA ASP A 513 35.39 5.63 -10.87
C ASP A 513 35.39 6.36 -12.23
N LYS A 514 35.18 5.64 -13.35
CA LYS A 514 35.18 6.23 -14.70
C LYS A 514 34.15 7.34 -14.90
N VAL A 515 33.02 7.31 -14.19
CA VAL A 515 31.97 8.33 -14.31
C VAL A 515 32.32 9.62 -13.55
N MET A 516 33.15 9.54 -12.51
CA MET A 516 33.42 10.67 -11.60
C MET A 516 34.00 11.91 -12.29
N PRO A 517 34.98 11.82 -13.23
CA PRO A 517 35.45 12.99 -13.95
C PRO A 517 34.32 13.73 -14.68
N ALA A 518 33.36 13.01 -15.25
CA ALA A 518 32.20 13.61 -15.92
C ALA A 518 31.22 14.26 -14.92
N ILE A 519 31.01 13.65 -13.74
CA ILE A 519 30.24 14.29 -12.65
C ILE A 519 30.90 15.61 -12.24
N ILE A 520 32.21 15.59 -12.00
CA ILE A 520 32.98 16.76 -11.58
C ILE A 520 32.90 17.86 -12.64
N SER A 521 33.15 17.53 -13.92
CA SER A 521 33.03 18.48 -15.03
C SER A 521 31.62 19.05 -15.11
N GLY A 522 30.62 18.18 -15.04
CA GLY A 522 29.20 18.52 -15.06
C GLY A 522 28.69 19.24 -13.80
N LEU A 523 29.51 19.54 -12.79
CA LEU A 523 29.15 20.42 -11.67
C LEU A 523 29.89 21.76 -11.74
N ARG A 524 31.05 21.82 -12.39
CA ARG A 524 31.87 23.04 -12.47
C ARG A 524 31.09 24.15 -13.18
N GLY A 525 31.22 25.37 -12.65
CA GLY A 525 30.63 26.57 -13.25
C GLY A 525 29.10 26.68 -13.17
N LYS A 526 28.40 25.77 -12.47
CA LYS A 526 26.94 25.84 -12.31
C LYS A 526 26.52 26.68 -11.11
N ALA A 527 25.38 27.37 -11.25
CA ALA A 527 24.75 28.15 -10.18
C ALA A 527 23.62 27.36 -9.48
N LEU A 528 23.91 26.14 -9.05
CA LEU A 528 22.92 25.25 -8.42
C LEU A 528 22.42 25.83 -7.08
N ARG A 529 21.10 25.79 -6.89
CA ARG A 529 20.41 26.01 -5.61
C ARG A 529 20.17 24.70 -4.86
N LYS A 530 19.91 23.60 -5.58
CA LYS A 530 19.71 22.27 -4.98
C LYS A 530 20.57 21.23 -5.67
N LEU A 531 21.25 20.41 -4.87
CA LEU A 531 22.02 19.27 -5.34
C LEU A 531 21.72 18.04 -4.50
N HIS A 532 21.26 16.98 -5.15
CA HIS A 532 21.10 15.67 -4.55
C HIS A 532 21.84 14.63 -5.40
N LEU A 533 22.88 14.03 -4.83
CA LEU A 533 23.66 12.98 -5.47
C LEU A 533 23.71 11.75 -4.57
N ASN A 534 23.11 10.67 -5.04
CA ASN A 534 23.11 9.39 -4.34
C ASN A 534 24.00 8.38 -5.04
N LEU A 535 25.25 8.30 -4.57
CA LEU A 535 26.30 7.41 -5.07
C LEU A 535 26.44 6.12 -4.25
N ALA A 536 25.46 5.82 -3.37
CA ALA A 536 25.53 4.68 -2.49
C ALA A 536 25.68 3.35 -3.26
N GLN A 537 26.48 2.43 -2.73
CA GLN A 537 26.75 1.11 -3.35
C GLN A 537 27.44 1.20 -4.73
N THR A 538 28.11 2.31 -5.04
CA THR A 538 29.00 2.44 -6.20
C THR A 538 30.47 2.37 -5.77
N ARG A 539 31.37 1.99 -6.68
CA ARG A 539 32.78 1.69 -6.38
C ARG A 539 33.71 2.93 -6.49
N GLN A 540 33.38 4.02 -5.81
CA GLN A 540 34.17 5.28 -5.86
C GLN A 540 35.40 5.25 -4.96
N SER A 541 36.54 5.74 -5.45
CA SER A 541 37.81 5.93 -4.75
C SER A 541 37.88 7.24 -3.94
N ASP A 542 38.71 7.28 -2.89
CA ASP A 542 38.88 8.48 -2.05
C ASP A 542 39.41 9.69 -2.83
N ALA A 543 40.29 9.47 -3.81
CA ALA A 543 40.86 10.54 -4.62
C ALA A 543 39.76 11.26 -5.42
N LEU A 544 38.89 10.49 -6.09
CA LEU A 544 37.79 11.05 -6.87
C LEU A 544 36.64 11.55 -5.98
N GLY A 545 36.43 10.95 -4.82
CA GLY A 545 35.54 11.49 -3.78
C GLY A 545 35.99 12.88 -3.32
N SER A 546 37.27 13.04 -3.00
CA SER A 546 37.89 14.31 -2.65
C SER A 546 37.76 15.34 -3.78
N GLU A 547 38.08 14.96 -5.03
CA GLU A 547 37.91 15.84 -6.19
C GLU A 547 36.46 16.29 -6.40
N LEU A 548 35.49 15.38 -6.25
CA LEU A 548 34.06 15.72 -6.27
C LEU A 548 33.72 16.75 -5.20
N THR A 549 34.16 16.51 -3.97
CA THR A 549 33.87 17.44 -2.86
C THR A 549 34.49 18.81 -3.10
N MET A 550 35.74 18.88 -3.57
CA MET A 550 36.40 20.14 -3.96
C MET A 550 35.64 20.87 -5.07
N ALA A 551 35.07 20.15 -6.03
CA ALA A 551 34.26 20.77 -7.08
C ALA A 551 32.98 21.44 -6.51
N LEU A 552 32.44 20.94 -5.38
CA LEU A 552 31.29 21.55 -4.72
C LEU A 552 31.60 22.96 -4.18
N ALA A 553 32.86 23.29 -3.86
CA ALA A 553 33.25 24.62 -3.39
C ALA A 553 32.91 25.74 -4.40
N GLY A 554 32.80 25.41 -5.69
CA GLY A 554 32.36 26.34 -6.73
C GLY A 554 30.87 26.69 -6.69
N LEU A 555 30.03 25.89 -6.01
CA LEU A 555 28.57 26.01 -5.98
C LEU A 555 28.10 26.99 -4.88
N ARG A 556 28.50 28.26 -4.97
CA ARG A 556 28.24 29.25 -3.90
C ARG A 556 26.77 29.58 -3.65
N GLN A 557 25.88 29.30 -4.60
CA GLN A 557 24.45 29.56 -4.51
C GLN A 557 23.65 28.38 -3.91
N LEU A 558 24.34 27.31 -3.48
CA LEU A 558 23.70 26.07 -3.05
C LEU A 558 22.99 26.26 -1.70
N GLU A 559 21.66 26.06 -1.69
CA GLU A 559 20.80 26.16 -0.52
C GLU A 559 20.56 24.78 0.13
N ILE A 560 20.51 23.72 -0.68
CA ILE A 560 20.23 22.34 -0.25
C ILE A 560 21.27 21.38 -0.82
N LEU A 561 21.97 20.65 0.05
CA LEU A 561 22.96 19.62 -0.32
C LEU A 561 22.60 18.25 0.26
N LYS A 562 22.35 17.27 -0.60
CA LYS A 562 22.14 15.87 -0.20
C LYS A 562 23.19 14.98 -0.87
N LEU A 563 24.05 14.34 -0.09
CA LEU A 563 25.16 13.54 -0.61
C LEU A 563 25.24 12.19 0.13
N TYR A 564 25.26 11.11 -0.62
CA TYR A 564 25.26 9.74 -0.07
C TYR A 564 26.45 8.93 -0.58
N PHE A 565 27.38 8.64 0.33
CA PHE A 565 28.51 7.71 0.20
C PHE A 565 28.29 6.45 1.06
N THR A 566 27.07 5.91 1.03
CA THR A 566 26.73 4.71 1.82
C THR A 566 27.28 3.46 1.13
N GLU A 567 28.04 2.62 1.84
CA GLU A 567 28.67 1.41 1.29
C GLU A 567 29.68 1.72 0.17
N CYS A 568 30.47 2.78 0.36
CA CYS A 568 31.57 3.19 -0.51
C CYS A 568 32.91 2.98 0.22
N PRO A 569 33.47 1.75 0.27
CA PRO A 569 34.55 1.38 1.18
C PRO A 569 35.90 2.04 0.92
N ARG A 570 36.07 2.64 -0.27
CA ARG A 570 37.30 3.35 -0.63
C ARG A 570 37.23 4.84 -0.31
N VAL A 571 36.13 5.37 0.22
CA VAL A 571 36.04 6.77 0.70
C VAL A 571 36.69 6.84 2.09
N ALA A 572 37.62 7.78 2.28
CA ALA A 572 38.46 7.94 3.46
C ALA A 572 38.54 9.42 3.91
N ASP A 573 39.55 9.75 4.72
CA ASP A 573 39.69 11.05 5.37
C ASP A 573 39.87 12.23 4.41
N LYS A 574 40.47 12.01 3.24
CA LYS A 574 40.67 13.09 2.28
C LYS A 574 39.33 13.60 1.76
N THR A 575 38.40 12.70 1.44
CA THR A 575 37.05 13.10 1.00
C THR A 575 36.31 13.89 2.08
N ALA A 576 36.34 13.45 3.35
CA ALA A 576 35.67 14.17 4.44
C ALA A 576 36.32 15.53 4.73
N THR A 577 37.64 15.62 4.68
CA THR A 577 38.39 16.87 4.88
C THR A 577 38.09 17.85 3.75
N SER A 578 38.19 17.41 2.50
CA SER A 578 37.88 18.23 1.32
C SER A 578 36.41 18.69 1.29
N LEU A 579 35.47 17.87 1.76
CA LEU A 579 34.10 18.31 1.96
C LEU A 579 34.00 19.40 3.03
N GLY A 580 34.70 19.25 4.15
CA GLY A 580 34.84 20.28 5.18
C GLY A 580 35.35 21.61 4.60
N ASP A 581 36.45 21.57 3.86
CA ASP A 581 37.01 22.75 3.19
C ASP A 581 36.02 23.40 2.23
N SER A 582 35.27 22.59 1.48
CA SER A 582 34.27 23.07 0.53
C SER A 582 33.05 23.70 1.21
N LEU A 583 32.64 23.17 2.37
CA LEU A 583 31.53 23.75 3.16
C LEU A 583 31.87 25.16 3.67
N GLN A 584 33.15 25.50 3.86
CA GLN A 584 33.56 26.83 4.37
C GLN A 584 33.15 27.99 3.47
N VAL A 585 32.99 27.73 2.18
CA VAL A 585 32.66 28.75 1.17
C VAL A 585 31.19 28.68 0.71
N MET A 586 30.36 27.82 1.32
CA MET A 586 28.94 27.64 0.98
C MET A 586 28.02 28.51 1.86
N GLU A 587 28.11 29.82 1.70
CA GLU A 587 27.39 30.79 2.54
C GLU A 587 25.86 30.67 2.49
N MET A 588 25.31 30.15 1.38
CA MET A 588 23.86 30.03 1.16
C MET A 588 23.26 28.73 1.72
N LEU A 589 24.07 27.79 2.19
CA LEU A 589 23.61 26.45 2.56
C LEU A 589 22.73 26.50 3.81
N SER A 590 21.49 26.01 3.67
CA SER A 590 20.45 26.07 4.70
C SER A 590 19.95 24.69 5.13
N GLU A 591 20.09 23.68 4.26
CA GLU A 591 19.73 22.29 4.54
C GLU A 591 20.78 21.31 3.98
N SER A 592 21.14 20.30 4.78
CA SER A 592 22.01 19.23 4.30
C SER A 592 21.68 17.85 4.85
N ILE A 593 21.90 16.83 4.01
CA ILE A 593 21.86 15.42 4.37
C ILE A 593 23.15 14.77 3.86
N LEU A 594 24.01 14.36 4.77
CA LEU A 594 25.30 13.75 4.43
C LEU A 594 25.35 12.35 5.04
N CYS A 595 25.52 11.35 4.19
CA CYS A 595 25.53 9.94 4.61
C CYS A 595 26.84 9.26 4.21
N PHE A 596 27.69 8.97 5.19
CA PHE A 596 28.88 8.16 5.06
C PHE A 596 28.62 6.80 5.71
N SER A 597 28.89 5.70 5.01
CA SER A 597 28.78 4.38 5.64
C SER A 597 29.79 3.38 5.10
N ASN A 598 30.32 2.55 6.00
CA ASN A 598 31.33 1.53 5.69
C ASN A 598 32.58 2.15 5.04
N THR A 599 33.01 3.32 5.53
CA THR A 599 34.15 4.10 5.02
C THR A 599 35.37 3.92 5.91
N THR A 600 36.56 4.25 5.42
CA THR A 600 37.81 4.19 6.20
C THR A 600 38.08 5.46 7.01
N LEU A 601 37.03 6.28 7.23
CA LEU A 601 37.08 7.54 7.96
C LEU A 601 37.57 7.37 9.39
N THR A 602 38.51 8.24 9.77
CA THR A 602 39.11 8.38 11.10
C THR A 602 38.73 9.72 11.74
N ASP A 603 39.20 9.94 12.96
CA ASP A 603 39.02 11.23 13.65
C ASP A 603 39.69 12.41 12.93
N ASP A 604 40.76 12.18 12.18
CA ASP A 604 41.44 13.25 11.43
C ASP A 604 40.55 13.78 10.30
N GLY A 605 39.90 12.87 9.55
CA GLY A 605 38.93 13.24 8.52
C GLY A 605 37.72 13.96 9.10
N MET A 606 37.24 13.52 10.26
CA MET A 606 36.13 14.15 10.98
C MET A 606 36.50 15.53 11.54
N SER A 607 37.74 15.72 12.00
CA SER A 607 38.27 17.03 12.40
C SER A 607 38.30 18.01 11.23
N GLY A 608 38.79 17.55 10.06
CA GLY A 608 38.71 18.30 8.80
C GLY A 608 37.29 18.71 8.45
N PHE A 609 36.35 17.76 8.50
CA PHE A 609 34.93 18.00 8.23
C PHE A 609 34.29 18.99 9.23
N ALA A 610 34.53 18.83 10.53
CA ALA A 610 33.96 19.67 11.58
C ALA A 610 34.41 21.14 11.48
N ARG A 611 35.66 21.40 11.09
CA ARG A 611 36.17 22.75 10.81
C ARG A 611 35.37 23.47 9.73
N GLY A 612 34.86 22.74 8.74
CA GLY A 612 33.97 23.27 7.73
C GLY A 612 32.58 23.59 8.27
N VAL A 613 31.99 22.64 8.99
CA VAL A 613 30.62 22.73 9.51
C VAL A 613 30.39 23.98 10.36
N CYS A 614 31.34 24.37 11.22
CA CYS A 614 31.18 25.49 12.15
C CYS A 614 31.06 26.88 11.47
N THR A 615 31.34 26.96 10.17
CA THR A 615 31.26 28.19 9.38
C THR A 615 29.88 28.46 8.76
N LEU A 616 28.97 27.47 8.77
CA LEU A 616 27.70 27.50 8.03
C LEU A 616 26.61 28.37 8.69
N ARG A 617 26.74 29.70 8.61
CA ARG A 617 25.88 30.67 9.30
C ARG A 617 24.38 30.62 8.97
N ARG A 618 23.98 30.04 7.84
CA ARG A 618 22.56 29.96 7.40
C ARG A 618 21.92 28.58 7.60
N MET A 619 22.66 27.66 8.23
CA MET A 619 22.25 26.26 8.35
C MET A 619 21.10 26.07 9.36
N THR A 620 19.95 25.61 8.88
CA THR A 620 18.75 25.40 9.70
C THR A 620 18.41 23.93 9.92
N ARG A 621 18.70 23.05 8.96
CA ARG A 621 18.38 21.62 9.02
C ARG A 621 19.58 20.78 8.61
N MET A 622 20.07 19.93 9.52
CA MET A 622 21.24 19.09 9.26
C MET A 622 20.96 17.63 9.64
N THR A 623 21.28 16.72 8.73
CA THR A 623 21.26 15.27 8.99
C THR A 623 22.62 14.68 8.62
N LEU A 624 23.32 14.13 9.61
CA LEU A 624 24.62 13.49 9.42
C LEU A 624 24.52 12.03 9.83
N ARG A 625 24.79 11.13 8.89
CA ARG A 625 24.82 9.68 9.14
C ARG A 625 26.22 9.15 8.87
N PHE A 626 26.88 8.65 9.91
CA PHE A 626 28.17 7.98 9.87
C PHE A 626 27.97 6.56 10.38
N ARG A 627 27.67 5.61 9.49
CA ARG A 627 27.33 4.24 9.88
C ARG A 627 28.45 3.26 9.57
N TRP A 628 28.76 2.33 10.46
CA TRP A 628 29.86 1.38 10.23
C TRP A 628 31.21 2.05 9.91
N CYS A 629 31.57 3.14 10.57
CA CYS A 629 32.87 3.78 10.43
C CYS A 629 33.76 3.36 11.61
N PRO A 630 34.58 2.30 11.49
CA PRO A 630 35.22 1.66 12.64
C PRO A 630 36.28 2.54 13.33
N ARG A 631 36.85 3.52 12.62
CA ARG A 631 37.95 4.37 13.11
C ARG A 631 37.51 5.75 13.62
N ILE A 632 36.21 6.01 13.68
CA ILE A 632 35.64 7.21 14.30
C ILE A 632 35.46 6.95 15.79
N THR A 633 36.12 7.75 16.63
CA THR A 633 36.09 7.64 18.09
C THR A 633 35.22 8.74 18.72
N GLU A 634 35.19 8.78 20.05
CA GLU A 634 34.45 9.79 20.83
C GLU A 634 34.95 11.21 20.55
N GLN A 635 36.23 11.36 20.18
CA GLN A 635 36.83 12.64 19.85
C GLN A 635 36.13 13.31 18.66
N SER A 636 35.79 12.53 17.62
CA SER A 636 35.00 13.01 16.48
C SER A 636 33.61 13.51 16.86
N MET A 637 32.93 12.81 17.77
CA MET A 637 31.61 13.25 18.23
C MET A 637 31.68 14.58 18.99
N VAL A 638 32.70 14.75 19.82
CA VAL A 638 32.95 16.01 20.54
C VAL A 638 33.24 17.14 19.55
N MET A 639 34.17 16.95 18.61
CA MET A 639 34.48 17.97 17.60
C MET A 639 33.26 18.38 16.76
N LEU A 640 32.48 17.40 16.30
CA LEU A 640 31.30 17.65 15.47
C LEU A 640 30.19 18.37 16.25
N GLY A 641 29.95 17.96 17.50
CA GLY A 641 28.90 18.59 18.31
C GLY A 641 29.26 20.02 18.72
N GLU A 642 30.53 20.32 18.98
CA GLU A 642 31.02 21.70 19.20
C GLU A 642 30.83 22.55 17.93
N ALA A 643 31.18 21.99 16.76
CA ALA A 643 30.97 22.66 15.49
C ALA A 643 29.49 22.93 15.20
N CYS A 644 28.59 21.98 15.47
CA CYS A 644 27.15 22.15 15.29
C CYS A 644 26.52 23.11 16.31
N ALA A 645 27.06 23.20 17.53
CA ALA A 645 26.55 24.11 18.57
C ALA A 645 26.68 25.60 18.18
N ALA A 646 27.62 25.92 17.29
CA ALA A 646 27.83 27.27 16.76
C ALA A 646 26.83 27.67 15.63
N LEU A 647 25.87 26.81 15.28
CA LEU A 647 24.97 26.99 14.12
C LEU A 647 23.52 27.29 14.54
N PRO A 648 22.74 28.04 13.74
CA PRO A 648 21.32 28.34 14.02
C PRO A 648 20.38 27.20 13.62
N LEU A 649 20.67 25.97 14.09
CA LEU A 649 19.92 24.76 13.71
C LEU A 649 18.52 24.72 14.36
N GLN A 650 17.50 24.58 13.52
CA GLN A 650 16.12 24.23 13.94
C GLN A 650 15.96 22.72 14.11
N LYS A 651 16.71 21.91 13.34
CA LYS A 651 16.67 20.45 13.41
C LYS A 651 18.04 19.84 13.14
N LEU A 652 18.52 19.03 14.08
CA LEU A 652 19.75 18.24 13.96
C LEU A 652 19.45 16.76 14.16
N GLN A 653 19.87 15.94 13.20
CA GLN A 653 19.82 14.48 13.27
C GLN A 653 21.24 13.92 13.11
N LEU A 654 21.69 13.13 14.07
CA LEU A 654 22.97 12.46 14.05
C LEU A 654 22.75 10.95 14.20
N ASP A 655 23.42 10.17 13.35
CA ASP A 655 23.38 8.71 13.37
C ASP A 655 24.79 8.14 13.24
N PHE A 656 25.34 7.64 14.35
CA PHE A 656 26.66 6.99 14.41
C PHE A 656 26.56 5.47 14.45
N SER A 657 25.50 4.91 13.84
CA SER A 657 25.22 3.50 13.99
C SER A 657 26.28 2.62 13.32
N LYS A 658 27.08 1.99 14.18
CA LYS A 658 27.91 0.78 14.02
C LYS A 658 29.38 1.15 13.90
N CYS A 659 29.73 2.37 14.32
CA CYS A 659 31.09 2.83 14.54
C CYS A 659 31.63 2.16 15.81
N GLN A 660 32.64 1.31 15.64
CA GLN A 660 33.09 0.42 16.70
C GLN A 660 33.88 1.16 17.80
N ALA A 661 34.58 2.25 17.48
CA ALA A 661 35.45 2.94 18.45
C ALA A 661 34.75 3.95 19.40
N LEU A 662 33.41 4.00 19.43
CA LEU A 662 32.64 4.86 20.36
C LEU A 662 32.28 4.11 21.66
N ARG A 663 32.72 4.61 22.83
CA ARG A 663 32.38 4.00 24.13
C ARG A 663 30.98 4.43 24.58
N ARG A 664 30.40 3.62 25.47
CA ARG A 664 28.99 3.68 25.92
C ARG A 664 28.57 4.97 26.64
N GLU A 665 29.52 5.72 27.19
CA GLU A 665 29.25 6.74 28.21
C GLU A 665 29.22 8.18 27.66
N VAL A 666 29.83 8.45 26.50
CA VAL A 666 29.96 9.81 25.96
C VAL A 666 28.76 10.25 25.11
N ALA A 667 28.00 9.32 24.52
CA ALA A 667 26.80 9.65 23.73
C ALA A 667 25.64 10.26 24.54
N MET A 668 25.69 10.21 25.88
CA MET A 668 24.68 10.84 26.76
C MET A 668 25.03 12.27 27.21
N ARG A 669 26.20 12.82 26.88
CA ARG A 669 26.66 14.14 27.37
C ARG A 669 26.38 15.34 26.46
N TYR A 670 25.82 15.14 25.26
CA TYR A 670 25.53 16.26 24.35
C TYR A 670 24.18 16.93 24.64
N SER A 671 24.20 17.99 25.46
CA SER A 671 23.07 18.90 25.68
C SER A 671 23.24 20.19 24.86
N GLY A 672 22.97 20.12 23.55
CA GLY A 672 22.77 21.29 22.69
C GLY A 672 21.30 21.73 22.64
N PRO A 673 20.98 22.92 22.07
CA PRO A 673 19.68 23.57 22.23
C PRO A 673 18.53 22.68 21.72
N SER A 674 17.41 22.79 22.44
CA SER A 674 16.14 22.07 22.39
C SER A 674 15.64 21.52 21.04
N GLN A 675 16.32 20.56 20.38
CA GLN A 675 15.77 19.56 19.42
C GLN A 675 16.85 18.70 18.73
N VAL A 676 17.82 18.16 19.47
CA VAL A 676 18.74 17.12 18.94
C VAL A 676 18.06 15.75 19.05
N VAL A 677 17.81 15.08 17.92
CA VAL A 677 17.33 13.67 17.89
C VAL A 677 18.52 12.77 17.55
N LEU A 678 19.09 12.12 18.58
CA LEU A 678 20.10 11.07 18.42
C LEU A 678 19.40 9.73 18.12
N GLU A 679 19.65 9.13 16.95
CA GLU A 679 19.14 7.79 16.63
C GLU A 679 20.05 6.71 17.27
N HIS A 680 19.49 5.96 18.22
CA HIS A 680 20.21 5.32 19.34
C HIS A 680 20.53 3.82 19.11
N SER A 681 21.09 3.40 17.97
CA SER A 681 21.06 1.97 17.60
C SER A 681 22.32 1.09 17.88
N VAL A 682 23.40 1.54 18.57
CA VAL A 682 24.72 0.87 18.41
C VAL A 682 25.57 0.40 19.59
N PHE A 683 25.20 0.61 20.84
CA PHE A 683 26.11 0.30 21.95
C PHE A 683 26.29 -1.18 22.35
N HIS A 684 26.07 -2.17 21.46
CA HIS A 684 26.14 -3.61 21.82
C HIS A 684 27.24 -4.45 21.15
N ARG A 685 28.10 -3.93 20.27
CA ARG A 685 28.97 -4.80 19.44
C ARG A 685 30.48 -4.89 19.77
N VAL A 686 31.07 -4.03 20.59
CA VAL A 686 32.56 -3.90 20.63
C VAL A 686 33.21 -4.38 21.93
N ALA A 687 32.43 -4.69 22.96
CA ALA A 687 32.95 -5.32 24.18
C ALA A 687 33.45 -6.78 23.96
N ALA A 688 33.58 -7.24 22.72
CA ALA A 688 33.89 -8.63 22.36
C ALA A 688 35.17 -8.80 21.52
N GLU A 689 35.88 -7.72 21.18
CA GLU A 689 37.03 -7.76 20.24
C GLU A 689 38.42 -7.61 20.89
N GLU A 690 38.56 -7.08 22.12
CA GLU A 690 39.88 -6.91 22.77
C GLU A 690 40.41 -8.15 23.55
N GLU A 691 39.66 -9.26 23.63
CA GLU A 691 40.11 -10.51 24.29
C GLU A 691 40.64 -11.59 23.32
N LEU A 692 40.95 -11.24 22.06
CA LEU A 692 41.29 -12.20 21.00
C LEU A 692 42.75 -12.10 20.53
N VAL A 693 43.72 -12.33 21.42
CA VAL A 693 45.03 -12.92 21.08
C VAL A 693 45.36 -13.97 22.14
N PRO A 694 45.39 -15.27 21.81
CA PRO A 694 45.77 -16.29 22.78
C PRO A 694 47.26 -16.16 23.11
N ASN A 695 47.58 -16.17 24.41
CA ASN A 695 48.92 -16.39 24.90
C ASN A 695 49.46 -17.73 24.37
N ALA A 696 50.68 -17.74 23.86
CA ALA A 696 51.26 -18.84 23.05
C ALA A 696 51.56 -20.16 23.80
N ASP A 697 51.04 -20.38 25.01
CA ASP A 697 51.46 -21.48 25.88
C ASP A 697 50.38 -22.54 26.19
N ALA A 698 49.20 -22.49 25.59
CA ALA A 698 48.16 -23.51 25.81
C ALA A 698 48.27 -24.69 24.83
N ARG A 699 49.34 -25.49 24.91
CA ARG A 699 49.36 -26.84 24.33
C ARG A 699 48.65 -27.79 25.32
N THR A 700 47.32 -27.87 25.28
CA THR A 700 46.47 -29.00 25.76
C THR A 700 45.01 -28.56 25.92
N SER A 701 44.19 -28.69 24.88
CA SER A 701 42.75 -29.01 25.02
C SER A 701 42.16 -29.43 23.67
N SER A 702 41.06 -30.17 23.74
CA SER A 702 40.40 -30.99 22.72
C SER A 702 39.91 -30.25 21.45
N ASN A 703 39.70 -31.00 20.36
CA ASN A 703 39.17 -30.51 19.07
C ASN A 703 37.92 -29.62 19.18
N ASP A 704 37.07 -29.81 20.19
CA ASP A 704 35.86 -29.01 20.42
C ASP A 704 36.16 -27.53 20.79
N ASP A 705 37.28 -27.24 21.44
CA ASP A 705 37.66 -25.86 21.81
C ASP A 705 38.13 -25.05 20.57
N ALA A 706 38.70 -25.72 19.58
CA ALA A 706 39.10 -25.09 18.33
C ALA A 706 37.86 -24.72 17.48
N GLU A 707 36.87 -25.61 17.43
CA GLU A 707 35.61 -25.41 16.71
C GLU A 707 34.77 -24.26 17.31
N GLU A 708 34.71 -24.16 18.64
CA GLU A 708 34.00 -23.08 19.32
C GLU A 708 34.72 -21.72 19.16
N GLN A 709 36.06 -21.70 19.10
CA GLN A 709 36.84 -20.50 18.81
C GLN A 709 36.66 -20.02 17.36
N ILE A 710 36.56 -20.93 16.39
CA ILE A 710 36.31 -20.61 14.97
C ILE A 710 34.86 -20.12 14.78
N LEU A 711 33.87 -20.78 15.38
CA LEU A 711 32.48 -20.35 15.36
C LEU A 711 32.28 -19.02 16.10
N GLY A 712 33.09 -18.75 17.12
CA GLY A 712 33.17 -17.47 17.82
C GLY A 712 33.74 -16.34 16.95
N LEU A 713 34.81 -16.62 16.19
CA LEU A 713 35.41 -15.72 15.20
C LEU A 713 34.42 -15.40 14.06
N PHE A 714 33.74 -16.41 13.49
CA PHE A 714 32.74 -16.21 12.43
C PHE A 714 31.44 -15.52 12.91
N ARG A 715 31.01 -15.77 14.15
CA ARG A 715 29.85 -15.07 14.76
C ARG A 715 30.15 -13.60 15.08
N ARG A 716 31.40 -13.25 15.42
CA ARG A 716 31.81 -11.88 15.79
C ARG A 716 32.13 -10.99 14.59
N VAL A 717 32.73 -11.51 13.51
CA VAL A 717 33.13 -10.71 12.32
C VAL A 717 31.95 -10.34 11.40
N GLY A 718 30.85 -11.12 11.38
CA GLY A 718 29.60 -10.74 10.71
C GLY A 718 29.68 -10.51 9.19
N THR A 719 29.47 -11.56 8.40
CA THR A 719 29.08 -11.54 6.96
C THR A 719 29.76 -10.52 6.00
N GLU A 720 31.00 -10.09 6.23
CA GLU A 720 31.84 -9.50 5.17
C GLU A 720 33.00 -10.45 4.80
N THR A 721 33.29 -10.52 3.50
CA THR A 721 34.19 -11.48 2.85
C THR A 721 35.61 -11.46 3.42
N LEU A 722 36.04 -12.57 4.04
CA LEU A 722 37.44 -12.83 4.38
C LEU A 722 38.28 -12.94 3.09
N SER A 723 39.45 -12.28 3.03
CA SER A 723 40.33 -12.41 1.85
C SER A 723 40.88 -13.85 1.76
N PRO A 724 41.12 -14.37 0.54
CA PRO A 724 41.61 -15.74 0.35
C PRO A 724 42.88 -16.05 1.14
N GLU A 725 43.78 -15.08 1.30
CA GLU A 725 45.02 -15.27 2.07
C GLU A 725 44.75 -15.39 3.58
N LYS A 726 43.75 -14.67 4.10
CA LYS A 726 43.36 -14.76 5.51
C LYS A 726 42.61 -16.06 5.79
N LEU A 727 41.72 -16.47 4.90
CA LEU A 727 41.03 -17.75 4.98
C LEU A 727 42.03 -18.92 4.91
N PHE A 728 43.01 -18.86 4.00
CA PHE A 728 44.08 -19.83 3.94
C PHE A 728 44.90 -19.88 5.24
N SER A 729 45.27 -18.73 5.81
CA SER A 729 46.07 -18.71 7.04
C SER A 729 45.34 -19.31 8.25
N VAL A 730 44.01 -19.16 8.31
CA VAL A 730 43.18 -19.74 9.37
C VAL A 730 43.02 -21.24 9.14
N LEU A 731 42.72 -21.65 7.91
CA LEU A 731 42.54 -23.06 7.55
C LEU A 731 43.84 -23.86 7.62
N GLN A 732 44.99 -23.30 7.24
CA GLN A 732 46.30 -23.95 7.32
C GLN A 732 46.78 -24.11 8.77
N LYS A 733 46.36 -23.22 9.69
CA LYS A 733 46.63 -23.37 11.13
C LYS A 733 45.83 -24.49 11.78
N LEU A 734 44.66 -24.82 11.22
CA LEU A 734 43.76 -25.87 11.71
C LEU A 734 44.01 -27.20 11.02
N HIS A 735 44.41 -27.16 9.75
CA HIS A 735 44.82 -28.31 8.95
C HIS A 735 46.21 -28.03 8.36
N PRO A 736 47.29 -28.33 9.10
CA PRO A 736 48.67 -28.07 8.66
C PRO A 736 49.02 -28.76 7.34
N GLU A 737 48.33 -29.85 7.01
CA GLU A 737 48.43 -30.64 5.78
C GLU A 737 47.88 -29.90 4.53
N LEU A 738 47.07 -28.85 4.71
CA LEU A 738 46.49 -28.07 3.61
C LEU A 738 47.58 -27.21 2.96
N SER A 739 48.15 -27.72 1.88
CA SER A 739 49.16 -27.00 1.12
C SER A 739 48.55 -25.78 0.43
N LYS A 740 49.36 -24.71 0.29
CA LYS A 740 48.91 -23.50 -0.40
C LYS A 740 48.60 -23.76 -1.87
N GLU A 741 49.28 -24.73 -2.47
CA GLU A 741 49.04 -25.16 -3.85
C GLU A 741 47.67 -25.84 -4.02
N SER A 742 47.23 -26.66 -3.05
CA SER A 742 45.91 -27.29 -3.05
C SER A 742 44.79 -26.25 -2.84
N PHE A 743 45.00 -25.28 -1.94
CA PHE A 743 44.05 -24.20 -1.70
C PHE A 743 43.94 -23.22 -2.88
N ASP A 744 45.08 -22.86 -3.47
CA ASP A 744 45.13 -21.99 -4.65
C ASP A 744 44.64 -22.70 -5.91
N ALA A 745 44.81 -24.03 -6.04
CA ALA A 745 44.18 -24.82 -7.11
C ALA A 745 42.65 -24.84 -7.00
N LEU A 746 42.13 -24.89 -5.77
CA LEU A 746 40.70 -24.77 -5.44
C LEU A 746 40.13 -23.40 -5.84
N LEU A 747 40.88 -22.32 -5.57
CA LEU A 747 40.52 -20.97 -6.01
C LEU A 747 40.58 -20.82 -7.53
N ARG A 748 41.61 -21.39 -8.19
CA ARG A 748 41.75 -21.38 -9.65
C ARG A 748 40.64 -22.16 -10.38
N ALA A 749 40.09 -23.21 -9.77
CA ALA A 749 38.94 -23.94 -10.32
C ALA A 749 37.63 -23.15 -10.22
N SER A 750 37.54 -22.18 -9.29
CA SER A 750 36.36 -21.33 -9.09
C SER A 750 36.27 -20.12 -10.04
N ASP A 751 37.33 -19.83 -10.80
CA ASP A 751 37.39 -18.70 -11.75
C ASP A 751 36.64 -18.96 -13.08
N HIS A 752 35.93 -20.09 -13.20
CA HIS A 752 34.98 -20.34 -14.29
C HIS A 752 33.53 -20.31 -13.84
N GLY A 753 33.15 -19.33 -13.02
CA GLY A 753 31.79 -18.78 -12.93
C GLY A 753 30.64 -19.76 -12.67
N ASP A 754 30.91 -20.99 -12.25
CA ASP A 754 29.91 -22.03 -12.03
C ASP A 754 29.96 -22.51 -10.58
N SER A 755 29.09 -21.91 -9.78
CA SER A 755 28.83 -22.30 -8.38
C SER A 755 28.26 -23.71 -8.25
N GLU A 756 27.73 -24.30 -9.32
CA GLU A 756 27.19 -25.66 -9.36
C GLU A 756 28.30 -26.71 -9.40
N GLY A 757 29.44 -26.41 -10.03
CA GLY A 757 30.63 -27.28 -10.08
C GLY A 757 31.33 -27.46 -8.72
N PHE A 758 31.40 -26.39 -7.91
CA PHE A 758 31.95 -26.46 -6.54
C PHE A 758 31.09 -27.35 -5.62
N LEU A 759 29.76 -27.31 -5.80
CA LEU A 759 28.79 -28.15 -5.09
C LEU A 759 28.80 -29.60 -5.58
N HIS A 760 28.95 -29.83 -6.89
CA HIS A 760 29.02 -31.17 -7.48
C HIS A 760 30.28 -31.95 -7.07
N TRP A 761 31.43 -31.29 -6.93
CA TRP A 761 32.64 -31.93 -6.39
C TRP A 761 32.52 -32.25 -4.89
N LEU A 762 31.92 -31.35 -4.09
CA LEU A 762 31.65 -31.59 -2.66
C LEU A 762 30.72 -32.79 -2.42
N LEU A 763 29.85 -33.09 -3.39
CA LEU A 763 28.95 -34.24 -3.38
C LEU A 763 29.55 -35.51 -4.02
N ALA A 764 30.56 -35.37 -4.90
CA ALA A 764 31.20 -36.48 -5.62
C ALA A 764 32.34 -37.14 -4.81
N GLU A 765 33.11 -36.38 -4.02
CA GLU A 765 34.20 -36.91 -3.19
C GLU A 765 33.71 -37.44 -1.82
N LYS A 766 32.68 -38.29 -1.86
CA LYS A 766 31.95 -38.79 -0.68
C LYS A 766 32.82 -39.63 0.29
N THR A 767 34.00 -40.09 -0.13
CA THR A 767 34.86 -40.98 0.65
C THR A 767 36.08 -40.31 1.31
N ARG A 768 36.33 -39.01 1.08
CA ARG A 768 37.46 -38.30 1.74
C ARG A 768 37.07 -37.08 2.57
N CYS A 769 35.81 -36.63 2.52
CA CYS A 769 35.33 -35.45 3.26
C CYS A 769 34.45 -35.78 4.47
N GLU A 770 34.62 -36.94 5.11
CA GLU A 770 33.96 -37.21 6.40
C GLU A 770 34.46 -36.25 7.50
N ALA A 771 35.71 -35.77 7.42
CA ALA A 771 36.27 -34.82 8.39
C ALA A 771 35.83 -33.34 8.20
N LEU A 772 35.42 -32.93 7.00
CA LEU A 772 35.02 -31.53 6.71
C LEU A 772 33.52 -31.30 6.89
N THR A 773 32.72 -32.35 6.77
CA THR A 773 31.26 -32.29 6.93
C THR A 773 30.85 -32.28 8.41
N GLU A 774 31.65 -32.88 9.29
CA GLU A 774 31.46 -32.80 10.75
C GLU A 774 31.71 -31.40 11.30
N VAL A 775 32.70 -30.66 10.77
CA VAL A 775 33.18 -29.40 11.36
C VAL A 775 32.41 -28.14 10.88
N MET A 776 31.73 -28.17 9.73
CA MET A 776 31.09 -26.96 9.20
C MET A 776 29.59 -26.80 9.50
N GLY A 777 28.91 -27.85 9.99
CA GLY A 777 27.51 -27.78 10.44
C GLY A 777 26.49 -27.30 9.39
N LEU A 778 25.47 -28.12 9.12
CA LEU A 778 24.37 -27.86 8.16
C LEU A 778 23.67 -26.49 8.27
N SER A 779 23.84 -25.76 9.38
CA SER A 779 23.28 -24.41 9.59
C SER A 779 23.95 -23.30 8.75
N LEU A 780 25.21 -23.46 8.32
CA LEU A 780 25.92 -22.46 7.52
C LEU A 780 25.52 -22.55 6.04
N VAL A 781 25.36 -23.78 5.54
CA VAL A 781 24.85 -24.09 4.19
C VAL A 781 23.40 -23.59 4.04
N SER A 782 22.55 -23.81 5.06
CA SER A 782 21.17 -23.32 5.10
C SER A 782 21.09 -21.77 5.10
N LYS A 783 22.01 -21.07 5.76
CA LYS A 783 22.04 -19.60 5.77
C LYS A 783 22.55 -18.97 4.47
N CYS A 784 23.39 -19.67 3.72
CA CYS A 784 23.75 -19.29 2.35
C CYS A 784 22.58 -19.52 1.37
N LEU A 785 21.79 -20.58 1.57
CA LEU A 785 20.63 -20.92 0.74
C LEU A 785 19.45 -19.94 0.89
N VAL A 786 19.23 -19.35 2.08
CA VAL A 786 18.12 -18.40 2.33
C VAL A 786 18.31 -17.03 1.65
N LYS A 787 19.47 -16.74 1.04
CA LYS A 787 19.72 -15.49 0.30
C LYS A 787 19.70 -15.62 -1.23
N MET A 788 19.33 -16.79 -1.77
CA MET A 788 19.18 -17.01 -3.21
C MET A 788 17.73 -17.43 -3.53
N ALA A 789 16.82 -16.45 -3.61
CA ALA A 789 15.47 -16.69 -4.13
C ALA A 789 15.45 -16.57 -5.67
N PRO A 790 14.66 -17.39 -6.39
CA PRO A 790 14.53 -17.31 -7.85
C PRO A 790 13.59 -16.16 -8.27
N PRO A 791 13.58 -15.76 -9.56
CA PRO A 791 12.86 -14.59 -10.06
C PRO A 791 11.35 -14.85 -10.35
N LYS A 792 10.56 -13.83 -9.97
CA LYS A 792 9.30 -13.29 -10.55
C LYS A 792 8.46 -14.14 -11.53
N GLY A 793 7.16 -14.25 -11.22
CA GLY A 793 6.08 -14.23 -12.22
C GLY A 793 4.76 -14.82 -11.74
N ILE A 794 3.75 -13.97 -11.49
CA ILE A 794 2.26 -14.11 -11.67
C ILE A 794 1.54 -13.25 -10.61
N PRO A 795 0.41 -12.58 -10.96
CA PRO A 795 -0.13 -11.45 -10.24
C PRO A 795 -1.18 -11.82 -9.19
N THR A 796 -1.06 -11.22 -8.02
CA THR A 796 -2.16 -10.99 -7.08
C THR A 796 -2.90 -9.71 -7.48
N THR A 797 -4.21 -9.77 -7.74
CA THR A 797 -5.19 -8.85 -7.14
C THR A 797 -6.63 -9.18 -7.57
N ALA A 798 -7.51 -9.01 -6.60
CA ALA A 798 -8.90 -9.42 -6.55
C ALA A 798 -9.89 -8.53 -7.34
N GLU A 799 -9.50 -7.98 -8.50
CA GLU A 799 -10.31 -6.99 -9.24
C GLU A 799 -11.14 -7.55 -10.40
N THR A 800 -11.11 -8.86 -10.66
CA THR A 800 -11.71 -9.40 -11.91
C THR A 800 -13.21 -9.74 -11.87
N TRP A 801 -13.97 -9.45 -10.81
CA TRP A 801 -15.32 -10.07 -10.67
C TRP A 801 -16.49 -9.17 -10.23
N ARG A 802 -16.40 -7.84 -10.29
CA ARG A 802 -17.42 -6.95 -9.68
C ARG A 802 -18.73 -6.60 -10.40
N PRO A 803 -19.05 -6.95 -11.67
CA PRO A 803 -20.35 -6.54 -12.23
C PRO A 803 -21.32 -7.68 -12.63
N LEU A 804 -22.07 -8.25 -11.66
CA LEU A 804 -23.46 -8.76 -11.86
C LEU A 804 -24.35 -8.44 -10.64
N TRP A 805 -24.03 -7.40 -9.86
CA TRP A 805 -24.77 -7.11 -8.62
C TRP A 805 -25.87 -6.04 -8.71
N LYS A 806 -26.24 -5.55 -9.90
CA LYS A 806 -27.14 -4.39 -9.99
C LYS A 806 -28.45 -4.51 -10.76
N ASN A 807 -28.96 -5.72 -10.97
CA ASN A 807 -30.37 -5.87 -11.37
C ASN A 807 -31.03 -7.10 -10.72
N SER A 808 -31.38 -6.99 -9.44
CA SER A 808 -32.56 -7.70 -8.90
C SER A 808 -33.06 -7.04 -7.60
N SER A 809 -34.37 -6.92 -7.48
CA SER A 809 -35.13 -6.42 -6.32
C SER A 809 -35.18 -7.40 -5.13
N ASN A 810 -34.20 -8.30 -5.03
CA ASN A 810 -33.98 -9.18 -3.88
C ASN A 810 -32.48 -9.57 -3.79
N PRO A 811 -31.68 -8.94 -2.93
CA PRO A 811 -30.21 -9.10 -2.90
C PRO A 811 -29.73 -10.52 -2.56
N TYR A 812 -30.61 -11.41 -2.09
CA TYR A 812 -30.24 -12.73 -1.56
C TYR A 812 -30.42 -13.91 -2.54
N GLN A 813 -31.02 -13.69 -3.71
CA GLN A 813 -31.23 -14.79 -4.68
C GLN A 813 -30.22 -14.84 -5.83
N PHE A 814 -29.52 -13.74 -6.15
CA PHE A 814 -28.59 -13.68 -7.28
C PHE A 814 -27.13 -14.07 -6.96
N ASP A 815 -26.77 -14.15 -5.67
CA ASP A 815 -25.37 -14.27 -5.26
C ASP A 815 -24.77 -15.68 -5.44
N ARG A 816 -25.61 -16.72 -5.40
CA ARG A 816 -25.15 -18.10 -5.65
C ARG A 816 -24.77 -18.36 -7.10
N GLN A 817 -25.51 -17.79 -8.05
CA GLN A 817 -25.29 -18.03 -9.48
C GLN A 817 -24.11 -17.21 -10.02
N TYR A 818 -23.85 -16.03 -9.43
CA TYR A 818 -22.77 -15.15 -9.88
C TYR A 818 -21.40 -15.57 -9.36
N LEU A 819 -21.26 -15.92 -8.08
CA LEU A 819 -20.02 -16.47 -7.51
C LEU A 819 -19.60 -17.75 -8.23
N GLN A 820 -20.55 -18.58 -8.69
CA GLN A 820 -20.26 -19.74 -9.51
C GLN A 820 -19.77 -19.40 -10.93
N THR A 821 -20.26 -18.30 -11.53
CA THR A 821 -19.87 -17.90 -12.89
C THR A 821 -18.49 -17.22 -12.91
N ILE A 822 -18.18 -16.46 -11.85
CA ILE A 822 -16.85 -15.94 -11.50
C ILE A 822 -15.85 -17.08 -11.28
N GLU A 823 -16.23 -18.08 -10.48
CA GLU A 823 -15.40 -19.26 -10.26
C GLU A 823 -15.14 -19.96 -11.60
N ILE A 824 -16.17 -20.18 -12.43
CA ILE A 824 -16.04 -20.82 -13.75
C ILE A 824 -15.14 -20.05 -14.71
N ALA A 825 -15.20 -18.72 -14.74
CA ALA A 825 -14.37 -17.94 -15.64
C ALA A 825 -12.95 -17.70 -15.09
N ARG A 826 -12.73 -17.79 -13.76
CA ARG A 826 -11.41 -17.98 -13.13
C ARG A 826 -10.84 -19.36 -13.45
N LEU A 827 -11.66 -20.40 -13.43
CA LEU A 827 -11.30 -21.78 -13.78
C LEU A 827 -10.95 -21.92 -15.27
N ARG A 828 -11.64 -21.18 -16.16
CA ARG A 828 -11.33 -21.10 -17.62
C ARG A 828 -10.05 -20.31 -17.92
N MET A 829 -9.71 -19.30 -17.12
CA MET A 829 -8.40 -18.63 -17.20
C MET A 829 -7.26 -19.53 -16.70
N MET A 830 -7.52 -20.36 -15.68
CA MET A 830 -6.56 -21.32 -15.13
C MET A 830 -6.42 -22.61 -15.96
N GLU A 831 -7.40 -22.93 -16.82
CA GLU A 831 -7.33 -24.00 -17.83
C GLU A 831 -6.17 -23.82 -18.83
N LYS A 832 -5.67 -22.58 -19.03
CA LYS A 832 -4.48 -22.29 -19.83
C LYS A 832 -3.14 -22.50 -19.10
N GLN A 833 -3.16 -22.93 -17.82
CA GLN A 833 -1.98 -23.16 -16.97
C GLN A 833 -1.88 -24.62 -16.44
N GLN A 834 -2.30 -25.61 -17.24
CA GLN A 834 -2.39 -27.03 -16.84
C GLN A 834 -1.10 -27.69 -16.30
N ASP A 835 0.07 -27.04 -16.38
CA ASP A 835 1.36 -27.59 -15.92
C ASP A 835 2.04 -26.79 -14.78
N ARG A 836 1.41 -25.75 -14.23
CA ARG A 836 2.00 -24.97 -13.12
C ARG A 836 1.67 -25.61 -11.77
N ARG A 837 2.69 -26.16 -11.10
CA ARG A 837 2.64 -26.52 -9.67
C ARG A 837 2.48 -25.24 -8.84
N PHE A 838 1.59 -25.27 -7.85
CA PHE A 838 1.40 -24.15 -6.91
C PHE A 838 1.77 -24.51 -5.46
N THR A 839 2.33 -25.70 -5.24
CA THR A 839 2.96 -26.08 -3.97
C THR A 839 4.35 -26.69 -4.21
N ASP A 840 5.25 -26.52 -3.25
CA ASP A 840 6.62 -27.07 -3.30
C ASP A 840 6.58 -28.61 -3.34
N SER A 841 7.27 -29.23 -4.28
CA SER A 841 7.39 -30.68 -4.38
C SER A 841 8.64 -31.18 -3.67
N THR A 842 8.47 -31.83 -2.53
CA THR A 842 9.49 -32.68 -1.88
C THR A 842 9.00 -34.13 -1.90
N GLU A 843 9.86 -35.12 -1.68
CA GLU A 843 9.44 -36.54 -1.60
C GLU A 843 8.39 -36.78 -0.50
N GLU A 844 8.26 -35.86 0.45
CA GLU A 844 7.35 -35.93 1.61
C GLU A 844 5.95 -35.35 1.33
N ASN A 845 5.82 -34.37 0.42
CA ASN A 845 4.60 -33.60 0.21
C ASN A 845 3.90 -34.02 -1.09
N PHE A 846 2.57 -34.08 -1.07
CA PHE A 846 1.79 -34.38 -2.27
C PHE A 846 1.96 -33.24 -3.32
N PRO A 847 2.42 -33.55 -4.55
CA PRO A 847 2.67 -32.52 -5.56
C PRO A 847 1.36 -32.02 -6.17
N CYS A 848 0.79 -30.94 -5.60
CA CYS A 848 -0.50 -30.41 -6.00
C CYS A 848 -0.41 -29.61 -7.31
N ARG A 849 -1.23 -29.96 -8.31
CA ARG A 849 -1.43 -29.17 -9.53
C ARG A 849 -2.89 -28.74 -9.68
N TYR A 850 -3.07 -27.70 -10.48
CA TYR A 850 -4.40 -27.19 -10.80
C TYR A 850 -5.17 -28.23 -11.60
N GLY A 851 -6.39 -28.53 -11.15
CA GLY A 851 -7.26 -29.51 -11.78
C GLY A 851 -6.94 -30.96 -11.44
N ASP A 852 -5.93 -31.24 -10.58
CA ASP A 852 -5.71 -32.59 -10.06
C ASP A 852 -6.95 -33.06 -9.28
N GLU A 853 -7.25 -34.35 -9.40
CA GLU A 853 -8.36 -35.00 -8.73
C GLU A 853 -7.84 -35.79 -7.53
N VAL A 854 -8.36 -35.45 -6.35
CA VAL A 854 -8.19 -36.21 -5.12
C VAL A 854 -9.53 -36.84 -4.77
N VAL A 855 -9.57 -38.16 -4.58
CA VAL A 855 -10.84 -38.90 -4.49
C VAL A 855 -10.93 -39.61 -3.14
N SER A 856 -12.05 -39.43 -2.44
CA SER A 856 -12.45 -40.20 -1.26
C SER A 856 -13.53 -41.23 -1.62
N GLU A 857 -13.98 -42.04 -0.66
CA GLU A 857 -15.09 -42.98 -0.87
C GLU A 857 -16.42 -42.26 -1.18
N SER A 858 -16.60 -41.07 -0.62
CA SER A 858 -17.84 -40.28 -0.69
C SER A 858 -17.80 -39.14 -1.70
N SER A 859 -16.62 -38.57 -1.99
CA SER A 859 -16.48 -37.33 -2.73
C SER A 859 -15.30 -37.34 -3.69
N CYS A 860 -15.39 -36.53 -4.75
CA CYS A 860 -14.26 -36.15 -5.60
C CYS A 860 -13.92 -34.68 -5.34
N PHE A 861 -12.63 -34.39 -5.14
CA PHE A 861 -12.09 -33.07 -4.86
C PHE A 861 -11.18 -32.63 -6.00
N ILE A 862 -11.57 -31.55 -6.68
CA ILE A 862 -10.75 -30.95 -7.76
C ILE A 862 -9.92 -29.83 -7.16
N LEU A 863 -8.59 -29.92 -7.26
CA LEU A 863 -7.66 -28.94 -6.68
C LEU A 863 -7.65 -27.62 -7.47
N LEU A 864 -7.82 -26.50 -6.78
CA LEU A 864 -7.94 -25.17 -7.40
C LEU A 864 -6.79 -24.22 -7.08
N GLU A 865 -6.37 -24.12 -5.82
CA GLU A 865 -5.38 -23.13 -5.38
C GLU A 865 -4.72 -23.56 -4.06
N GLY A 866 -3.44 -23.21 -3.85
CA GLY A 866 -2.79 -23.38 -2.54
C GLY A 866 -3.24 -22.30 -1.56
N LEU A 867 -3.73 -22.70 -0.38
CA LEU A 867 -4.13 -21.79 0.70
C LEU A 867 -3.03 -21.59 1.74
N GLY A 868 -2.18 -22.59 1.95
CA GLY A 868 -1.05 -22.50 2.88
C GLY A 868 -0.26 -23.81 2.99
N SER A 869 0.89 -23.75 3.66
CA SER A 869 1.72 -24.92 3.98
C SER A 869 2.30 -24.79 5.39
N GLY A 870 2.62 -25.92 6.01
CA GLY A 870 3.13 -25.99 7.38
C GLY A 870 3.86 -27.29 7.67
N ALA A 871 4.27 -27.49 8.92
CA ALA A 871 4.95 -28.72 9.35
C ALA A 871 4.14 -30.00 9.06
N PHE A 872 2.81 -29.90 9.11
CA PHE A 872 1.87 -30.99 8.83
C PHE A 872 1.77 -31.35 7.34
N GLY A 873 2.11 -30.44 6.42
CA GLY A 873 1.86 -30.61 4.98
C GLY A 873 1.29 -29.34 4.34
N GLN A 874 0.21 -29.48 3.57
CA GLN A 874 -0.33 -28.42 2.70
C GLN A 874 -1.84 -28.29 2.85
N VAL A 875 -2.39 -27.09 2.65
CA VAL A 875 -3.84 -26.84 2.59
C VAL A 875 -4.16 -26.23 1.24
N VAL A 876 -5.13 -26.81 0.55
CA VAL A 876 -5.54 -26.41 -0.81
C VAL A 876 -7.04 -26.15 -0.87
N ARG A 877 -7.44 -25.17 -1.67
CA ARG A 877 -8.85 -24.91 -2.00
C ARG A 877 -9.29 -25.92 -3.05
N CYS A 878 -10.42 -26.57 -2.82
CA CYS A 878 -10.98 -27.55 -3.75
C CYS A 878 -12.45 -27.29 -4.03
N ALA A 879 -12.90 -27.75 -5.20
CA ALA A 879 -14.32 -27.96 -5.48
C ALA A 879 -14.66 -29.42 -5.16
N ALA A 880 -15.58 -29.66 -4.22
CA ALA A 880 -16.03 -31.00 -3.82
C ALA A 880 -17.38 -31.35 -4.45
N ALA A 881 -17.49 -32.54 -5.03
CA ALA A 881 -18.74 -33.10 -5.55
C ALA A 881 -18.98 -34.51 -4.96
N PRO A 882 -20.22 -34.86 -4.55
CA PRO A 882 -20.53 -36.20 -4.06
C PRO A 882 -20.45 -37.23 -5.19
N LYS A 883 -20.00 -38.46 -4.88
CA LYS A 883 -20.08 -39.59 -5.80
C LYS A 883 -21.54 -40.02 -5.98
N THR A 884 -22.06 -39.97 -7.19
CA THR A 884 -23.40 -40.47 -7.53
C THR A 884 -23.40 -42.00 -7.57
N ALA A 885 -24.39 -42.63 -6.93
CA ALA A 885 -24.57 -44.08 -6.96
C ALA A 885 -24.88 -44.52 -8.40
N GLY A 886 -23.90 -45.13 -9.08
CA GLY A 886 -24.00 -45.59 -10.47
C GLY A 886 -22.71 -45.44 -11.29
N ASP A 887 -21.76 -44.62 -10.84
CA ASP A 887 -20.50 -44.39 -11.55
C ASP A 887 -19.39 -45.37 -11.12
N ASP A 888 -19.61 -46.66 -11.33
CA ASP A 888 -18.56 -47.71 -11.25
C ASP A 888 -17.69 -47.76 -12.52
N ALA A 889 -17.93 -46.87 -13.49
CA ALA A 889 -16.99 -46.64 -14.56
C ALA A 889 -15.83 -45.79 -14.01
N GLY A 890 -14.62 -46.37 -14.00
CA GLY A 890 -13.39 -45.73 -13.52
C GLY A 890 -13.07 -44.37 -14.15
N CYS A 891 -11.85 -43.87 -13.93
CA CYS A 891 -11.34 -42.52 -14.27
C CYS A 891 -11.75 -41.89 -15.63
N ASP A 892 -12.31 -42.64 -16.58
CA ASP A 892 -12.83 -42.18 -17.86
C ASP A 892 -14.26 -41.58 -17.83
N GLY A 893 -15.11 -41.93 -16.85
CA GLY A 893 -16.44 -41.32 -16.70
C GLY A 893 -16.35 -39.82 -16.40
N TRP A 894 -15.39 -39.43 -15.57
CA TRP A 894 -15.16 -38.04 -15.14
C TRP A 894 -14.42 -37.20 -16.19
N ARG A 895 -13.64 -37.80 -17.10
CA ARG A 895 -13.04 -37.09 -18.25
C ARG A 895 -14.08 -36.45 -19.19
N ARG A 896 -15.31 -37.00 -19.24
CA ARG A 896 -16.43 -36.40 -19.99
C ARG A 896 -17.15 -35.27 -19.24
N VAL A 897 -16.87 -35.08 -17.95
CA VAL A 897 -17.50 -34.06 -17.09
C VAL A 897 -16.73 -32.72 -17.08
N ARG A 898 -15.86 -32.49 -18.07
CA ARG A 898 -15.17 -31.18 -18.32
C ARG A 898 -16.09 -30.05 -18.80
N HIS A 899 -17.41 -30.19 -18.65
CA HIS A 899 -18.35 -29.12 -18.96
C HIS A 899 -18.64 -28.32 -17.68
N ALA A 900 -18.49 -27.00 -17.78
CA ALA A 900 -18.67 -25.99 -16.73
C ALA A 900 -20.02 -26.03 -15.97
N SER A 901 -20.94 -26.96 -16.29
CA SER A 901 -22.24 -27.15 -15.65
C SER A 901 -22.19 -27.98 -14.36
N HIS A 902 -21.25 -28.93 -14.19
CA HIS A 902 -21.16 -29.72 -12.94
C HIS A 902 -20.39 -29.00 -11.82
N VAL A 903 -19.40 -28.15 -12.16
CA VAL A 903 -18.74 -27.28 -11.18
C VAL A 903 -19.72 -26.27 -10.54
N ARG A 904 -20.82 -25.92 -11.24
CA ARG A 904 -21.92 -25.08 -10.68
C ARG A 904 -22.61 -25.69 -9.47
N HIS A 905 -22.43 -26.98 -9.19
CA HIS A 905 -23.06 -27.62 -8.03
C HIS A 905 -22.04 -28.09 -6.98
N ALA A 906 -20.74 -27.87 -7.21
CA ALA A 906 -19.68 -28.27 -6.30
C ALA A 906 -19.57 -27.33 -5.10
N ARG A 907 -19.40 -27.89 -3.91
CA ARG A 907 -19.21 -27.13 -2.67
C ARG A 907 -17.74 -26.74 -2.53
N PRO A 908 -17.40 -25.46 -2.28
CA PRO A 908 -16.02 -25.08 -1.99
C PRO A 908 -15.59 -25.64 -0.63
N VAL A 909 -14.41 -26.26 -0.59
CA VAL A 909 -13.83 -26.86 0.62
C VAL A 909 -12.36 -26.50 0.75
N ALA A 910 -11.83 -26.57 1.97
CA ALA A 910 -10.40 -26.54 2.23
C ALA A 910 -9.94 -27.98 2.48
N LEU A 911 -9.00 -28.49 1.68
CA LEU A 911 -8.45 -29.83 1.83
C LEU A 911 -7.04 -29.73 2.43
N LYS A 912 -6.87 -30.21 3.67
CA LYS A 912 -5.58 -30.34 4.34
C LYS A 912 -4.98 -31.69 3.95
N ILE A 913 -3.92 -31.67 3.15
CA ILE A 913 -3.19 -32.85 2.67
C ILE A 913 -1.91 -32.97 3.50
N LEU A 914 -1.81 -34.05 4.25
CA LEU A 914 -0.71 -34.31 5.17
C LEU A 914 0.51 -34.85 4.42
N LYS A 915 1.69 -34.78 5.04
CA LYS A 915 2.88 -35.47 4.53
C LYS A 915 2.63 -36.97 4.35
N HIS A 916 3.41 -37.60 3.47
CA HIS A 916 3.29 -39.03 3.22
C HIS A 916 3.47 -39.82 4.53
N LYS A 917 2.52 -40.72 4.82
CA LYS A 917 2.45 -41.40 6.13
C LYS A 917 3.70 -42.21 6.47
N ASP A 918 4.35 -42.79 5.45
CA ASP A 918 5.59 -43.55 5.61
C ASP A 918 6.80 -42.67 5.93
N PHE A 919 6.74 -41.38 5.61
CA PHE A 919 7.82 -40.43 5.87
C PHE A 919 7.72 -39.82 7.27
N CYS A 920 6.50 -39.57 7.75
CA CYS A 920 6.27 -38.91 9.04
C CYS A 920 5.08 -39.51 9.78
N ALA A 921 5.32 -40.65 10.45
CA ALA A 921 4.30 -41.37 11.21
C ALA A 921 3.66 -40.52 12.33
N GLU A 922 4.43 -39.60 12.95
CA GLU A 922 3.92 -38.69 13.98
C GLU A 922 2.84 -37.75 13.44
N VAL A 923 3.07 -37.13 12.27
CA VAL A 923 2.08 -36.26 11.61
C VAL A 923 0.82 -37.04 11.24
N ALA A 924 0.96 -38.31 10.85
CA ALA A 924 -0.19 -39.16 10.55
C ALA A 924 -1.03 -39.43 11.81
N LEU A 925 -0.38 -39.78 12.93
CA LEU A 925 -1.06 -39.97 14.23
C LEU A 925 -1.75 -38.70 14.72
N GLU A 926 -1.11 -37.54 14.57
CA GLU A 926 -1.71 -36.24 14.90
C GLU A 926 -2.95 -35.95 14.04
N ALA A 927 -2.91 -36.26 12.75
CA ALA A 927 -4.04 -36.08 11.85
C ALA A 927 -5.20 -37.03 12.16
N GLU A 928 -4.91 -38.27 12.54
CA GLU A 928 -5.93 -39.23 12.99
C GLU A 928 -6.62 -38.77 14.27
N GLU A 929 -5.86 -38.27 15.26
CA GLU A 929 -6.42 -37.74 16.50
C GLU A 929 -7.17 -36.42 16.25
N GLU A 930 -6.66 -35.54 15.39
CA GLU A 930 -7.36 -34.33 14.93
C GLU A 930 -8.72 -34.69 14.31
N ALA A 931 -8.74 -35.64 13.37
CA ALA A 931 -9.97 -36.10 12.73
C ALA A 931 -10.94 -36.71 13.74
N LYS A 932 -10.45 -37.52 14.68
CA LYS A 932 -11.26 -38.12 15.75
C LYS A 932 -11.90 -37.06 16.64
N ILE A 933 -11.14 -36.06 17.08
CA ILE A 933 -11.66 -34.93 17.86
C ILE A 933 -12.68 -34.14 17.05
N LEU A 934 -12.35 -33.73 15.83
CA LEU A 934 -13.24 -32.91 14.99
C LEU A 934 -14.56 -33.63 14.63
N ARG A 935 -14.57 -34.96 14.50
CA ARG A 935 -15.81 -35.74 14.29
C ARG A 935 -16.83 -35.55 15.41
N GLU A 936 -16.36 -35.35 16.64
CA GLU A 936 -17.22 -35.22 17.82
C GLU A 936 -17.62 -33.77 18.10
N LEU A 937 -16.96 -32.79 17.46
CA LEU A 937 -17.18 -31.38 17.72
C LEU A 937 -18.17 -30.77 16.71
N HIS A 938 -19.30 -30.26 17.22
CA HIS A 938 -20.32 -29.60 16.43
C HIS A 938 -20.72 -28.27 17.06
N HIS A 939 -20.04 -27.20 16.67
CA HIS A 939 -20.27 -25.87 17.21
C HIS A 939 -20.10 -24.79 16.14
N PRO A 940 -20.95 -23.74 16.09
CA PRO A 940 -20.88 -22.70 15.06
C PRO A 940 -19.56 -21.92 15.00
N HIS A 941 -18.79 -21.92 16.09
CA HIS A 941 -17.49 -21.22 16.19
C HIS A 941 -16.29 -22.18 16.17
N ILE A 942 -16.48 -23.43 15.76
CA ILE A 942 -15.41 -24.43 15.51
C ILE A 942 -15.52 -24.85 14.04
N VAL A 943 -14.38 -25.05 13.38
CA VAL A 943 -14.34 -25.52 11.99
C VAL A 943 -15.02 -26.89 11.83
N GLN A 944 -15.86 -27.02 10.80
CA GLN A 944 -16.52 -28.29 10.49
C GLN A 944 -15.62 -29.16 9.60
N MET A 945 -15.34 -30.37 10.07
CA MET A 945 -14.78 -31.44 9.24
C MET A 945 -15.88 -32.08 8.39
N LEU A 946 -15.61 -32.20 7.09
CA LEU A 946 -16.53 -32.72 6.09
C LEU A 946 -16.18 -34.15 5.68
N ASP A 947 -14.89 -34.48 5.60
CA ASP A 947 -14.40 -35.80 5.21
C ASP A 947 -12.99 -36.04 5.78
N PHE A 948 -12.61 -37.31 5.95
CA PHE A 948 -11.25 -37.73 6.32
C PHE A 948 -10.92 -39.06 5.67
N PHE A 949 -9.87 -39.10 4.87
CA PHE A 949 -9.53 -40.25 4.03
C PHE A 949 -8.04 -40.29 3.68
N GLU A 950 -7.59 -41.41 3.15
CA GLU A 950 -6.24 -41.55 2.60
C GLU A 950 -6.27 -41.48 1.07
N PHE A 951 -5.32 -40.74 0.48
CA PHE A 951 -5.11 -40.68 -0.96
C PHE A 951 -3.63 -40.82 -1.28
N ARG A 952 -3.26 -41.90 -1.98
CA ARG A 952 -1.87 -42.17 -2.42
C ARG A 952 -0.83 -42.06 -1.29
N GLY A 953 -1.14 -42.60 -0.12
CA GLY A 953 -0.24 -42.57 1.05
C GLY A 953 -0.24 -41.25 1.84
N HIS A 954 -1.05 -40.26 1.45
CA HIS A 954 -1.27 -39.03 2.20
C HIS A 954 -2.63 -39.07 2.90
N LEU A 955 -2.67 -38.76 4.19
CA LEU A 955 -3.93 -38.49 4.87
C LEU A 955 -4.47 -37.12 4.42
N CYS A 956 -5.79 -37.03 4.30
CA CYS A 956 -6.50 -35.84 3.82
C CYS A 956 -7.66 -35.52 4.77
N ILE A 957 -7.70 -34.29 5.29
CA ILE A 957 -8.83 -33.77 6.08
C ILE A 957 -9.55 -32.71 5.24
N ALA A 958 -10.80 -32.96 4.85
CA ALA A 958 -11.63 -31.98 4.17
C ALA A 958 -12.39 -31.14 5.19
N LEU A 959 -12.26 -29.83 5.12
CA LEU A 959 -12.84 -28.84 6.02
C LEU A 959 -13.75 -27.88 5.24
N GLU A 960 -14.69 -27.22 5.94
CA GLU A 960 -15.36 -26.06 5.36
C GLU A 960 -14.35 -24.96 5.00
N LEU A 961 -14.56 -24.29 3.86
CA LEU A 961 -13.72 -23.16 3.47
C LEU A 961 -14.05 -21.94 4.32
N LEU A 962 -13.01 -21.24 4.81
CA LEU A 962 -13.10 -20.01 5.63
C LEU A 962 -12.38 -18.84 4.94
N GLY A 963 -12.54 -17.63 5.49
CA GLY A 963 -11.87 -16.42 5.01
C GLY A 963 -10.53 -16.15 5.71
N ARG A 964 -10.23 -14.88 5.95
CA ARG A 964 -8.95 -14.41 6.53
C ARG A 964 -8.80 -14.75 8.01
N ASN A 965 -7.57 -14.97 8.46
CA ASN A 965 -7.25 -15.15 9.88
C ASN A 965 -7.07 -13.82 10.63
N LEU A 966 -7.07 -13.84 11.97
CA LEU A 966 -6.93 -12.62 12.77
C LEU A 966 -5.55 -11.95 12.63
N TYR A 967 -4.48 -12.70 12.34
CA TYR A 967 -3.14 -12.13 12.12
C TYR A 967 -3.07 -11.29 10.84
N GLU A 968 -3.66 -11.77 9.76
CA GLU A 968 -3.83 -11.03 8.51
C GLU A 968 -4.63 -9.75 8.74
N LEU A 969 -5.73 -9.82 9.51
CA LEU A 969 -6.54 -8.66 9.84
C LEU A 969 -5.76 -7.61 10.63
N ILE A 970 -4.92 -8.01 11.60
CA ILE A 970 -4.02 -7.10 12.32
C ILE A 970 -3.06 -6.41 11.34
N THR A 971 -2.45 -7.17 10.43
CA THR A 971 -1.43 -6.69 9.49
C THR A 971 -2.01 -5.70 8.47
N GLU A 972 -3.14 -6.04 7.85
CA GLU A 972 -3.82 -5.17 6.87
C GLU A 972 -4.21 -3.81 7.45
N HIS A 973 -4.60 -3.79 8.73
CA HIS A 973 -5.03 -2.58 9.42
C HIS A 973 -3.89 -1.88 10.16
N ASN A 974 -2.62 -2.26 9.91
CA ASN A 974 -1.43 -1.74 10.59
C ASN A 974 -1.59 -1.72 12.13
N GLY A 975 -2.22 -2.75 12.71
CA GLY A 975 -2.46 -2.87 14.15
C GLY A 975 -3.70 -2.15 14.70
N LEU A 976 -4.56 -1.57 13.85
CA LEU A 976 -5.70 -0.72 14.29
C LEU A 976 -7.08 -1.40 14.14
N LEU A 977 -7.35 -2.44 14.93
CA LEU A 977 -8.69 -3.06 14.99
C LEU A 977 -9.67 -2.28 15.89
N SER A 978 -10.96 -2.28 15.51
CA SER A 978 -12.01 -1.65 16.31
C SER A 978 -12.32 -2.47 17.57
N ILE A 979 -12.63 -1.79 18.69
CA ILE A 979 -12.97 -2.50 19.95
C ILE A 979 -14.17 -3.44 19.80
N GLN A 980 -15.10 -3.09 18.91
CA GLN A 980 -16.28 -3.90 18.62
C GLN A 980 -15.89 -5.22 17.93
N LEU A 981 -14.98 -5.17 16.98
CA LEU A 981 -14.47 -6.36 16.30
C LEU A 981 -13.70 -7.26 17.29
N VAL A 982 -12.86 -6.66 18.14
CA VAL A 982 -12.14 -7.38 19.21
C VAL A 982 -13.13 -8.06 20.17
N GLN A 983 -14.20 -7.37 20.57
CA GLN A 983 -15.26 -7.94 21.42
C GLN A 983 -15.99 -9.08 20.72
N GLN A 984 -16.34 -8.94 19.45
CA GLN A 984 -17.01 -9.97 18.67
C GLN A 984 -16.14 -11.23 18.54
N ALA A 985 -14.87 -11.07 18.16
CA ALA A 985 -13.92 -12.18 18.10
C ALA A 985 -13.75 -12.86 19.46
N THR A 986 -13.52 -12.07 20.52
CA THR A 986 -13.36 -12.59 21.89
C THR A 986 -14.58 -13.36 22.36
N TYR A 987 -15.78 -12.81 22.16
CA TYR A 987 -17.04 -13.46 22.56
C TYR A 987 -17.26 -14.78 21.83
N GLN A 988 -17.01 -14.81 20.52
CA GLN A 988 -17.22 -16.02 19.70
C GLN A 988 -16.19 -17.11 20.00
N VAL A 989 -14.93 -16.73 20.26
CA VAL A 989 -13.91 -17.70 20.72
C VAL A 989 -14.25 -18.21 22.13
N LEU A 990 -14.76 -17.37 23.04
CA LEU A 990 -15.24 -17.83 24.35
C LEU A 990 -16.35 -18.88 24.23
N LEU A 991 -17.30 -18.71 23.29
CA LEU A 991 -18.33 -19.72 23.03
C LEU A 991 -17.72 -21.05 22.57
N ALA A 992 -16.72 -20.99 21.68
CA ALA A 992 -16.00 -22.19 21.26
C ALA A 992 -15.26 -22.85 22.43
N LEU A 993 -14.56 -22.08 23.27
CA LEU A 993 -13.82 -22.62 24.42
C LEU A 993 -14.74 -23.19 25.51
N GLU A 994 -15.93 -22.61 25.72
CA GLU A 994 -16.95 -23.20 26.60
C GLU A 994 -17.36 -24.59 26.08
N TYR A 995 -17.62 -24.70 24.77
CA TYR A 995 -17.98 -25.97 24.14
C TYR A 995 -16.83 -27.00 24.20
N LEU A 996 -15.58 -26.60 23.95
CA LEU A 996 -14.43 -27.50 24.08
C LEU A 996 -14.26 -28.01 25.51
N LYS A 997 -14.48 -27.14 26.50
CA LYS A 997 -14.44 -27.51 27.91
C LYS A 997 -15.48 -28.58 28.25
N THR A 998 -16.71 -28.48 27.74
CA THR A 998 -17.74 -29.52 28.01
C THR A 998 -17.38 -30.88 27.39
N HIS A 999 -16.51 -30.89 26.37
CA HIS A 999 -16.01 -32.10 25.72
C HIS A 999 -14.63 -32.53 26.26
N GLN A 1000 -14.09 -31.83 27.26
CA GLN A 1000 -12.75 -32.03 27.82
C GLN A 1000 -11.66 -32.00 26.75
N VAL A 1001 -11.81 -31.16 25.72
CA VAL A 1001 -10.84 -30.96 24.65
C VAL A 1001 -10.04 -29.70 24.92
N ILE A 1002 -8.72 -29.83 24.85
CA ILE A 1002 -7.76 -28.73 24.89
C ILE A 1002 -7.33 -28.49 23.44
N HIS A 1003 -7.52 -27.28 22.93
CA HIS A 1003 -7.07 -26.92 21.58
C HIS A 1003 -5.56 -26.93 21.48
N ALA A 1004 -4.88 -26.42 22.50
CA ALA A 1004 -3.43 -26.47 22.70
C ALA A 1004 -2.57 -25.79 21.63
N ASP A 1005 -3.13 -25.15 20.59
CA ASP A 1005 -2.39 -24.19 19.74
C ASP A 1005 -3.21 -22.96 19.33
N LEU A 1006 -3.91 -22.34 20.30
CA LEU A 1006 -4.72 -21.15 20.01
C LEU A 1006 -3.81 -19.92 19.81
N LYS A 1007 -3.90 -19.31 18.63
CA LYS A 1007 -3.14 -18.12 18.18
C LYS A 1007 -3.94 -17.33 17.14
N PRO A 1008 -3.61 -16.07 16.81
CA PRO A 1008 -4.36 -15.26 15.84
C PRO A 1008 -4.50 -15.94 14.45
N GLU A 1009 -3.51 -16.70 14.02
CA GLU A 1009 -3.51 -17.45 12.76
C GLU A 1009 -4.57 -18.57 12.75
N ASN A 1010 -4.93 -19.10 13.93
CA ASN A 1010 -5.86 -20.22 14.10
C ASN A 1010 -7.30 -19.78 14.45
N VAL A 1011 -7.61 -18.49 14.25
CA VAL A 1011 -8.98 -17.95 14.35
C VAL A 1011 -9.31 -17.23 13.05
N LEU A 1012 -10.21 -17.80 12.26
CA LEU A 1012 -10.57 -17.31 10.93
C LEU A 1012 -11.94 -16.64 10.93
N MET A 1013 -12.06 -15.59 10.12
CA MET A 1013 -13.33 -14.94 9.84
C MET A 1013 -14.06 -15.71 8.74
N VAL A 1014 -15.36 -15.96 8.93
CA VAL A 1014 -16.24 -16.44 7.86
C VAL A 1014 -16.43 -15.31 6.87
N ASP A 1015 -16.24 -15.57 5.58
CA ASP A 1015 -16.38 -14.54 4.55
C ASP A 1015 -17.80 -13.94 4.59
N SER A 1016 -17.86 -12.60 4.64
CA SER A 1016 -19.11 -11.84 4.64
C SER A 1016 -19.95 -12.11 3.39
N ALA A 1017 -19.34 -12.49 2.26
CA ALA A 1017 -20.06 -12.88 1.06
C ALA A 1017 -20.91 -14.16 1.24
N TRP A 1018 -20.62 -14.97 2.27
CA TRP A 1018 -21.34 -16.23 2.52
C TRP A 1018 -22.44 -16.10 3.57
N ARG A 1019 -22.63 -14.89 4.13
CA ARG A 1019 -23.58 -14.63 5.22
C ARG A 1019 -24.41 -13.37 4.99
N SER A 1020 -25.70 -13.49 5.24
CA SER A 1020 -26.68 -12.42 5.02
C SER A 1020 -26.85 -11.43 6.18
N ASP A 1021 -26.29 -11.71 7.36
CA ASP A 1021 -26.59 -10.99 8.59
C ASP A 1021 -25.73 -9.74 8.85
N GLY A 1022 -24.76 -9.45 7.98
CA GLY A 1022 -23.89 -8.27 8.07
C GLY A 1022 -22.98 -8.23 9.30
N LYS A 1023 -22.83 -9.34 10.03
CA LYS A 1023 -22.01 -9.44 11.26
C LYS A 1023 -20.72 -10.21 10.98
N ALA A 1024 -19.64 -9.84 11.65
CA ALA A 1024 -18.40 -10.62 11.62
C ALA A 1024 -18.60 -11.93 12.41
N HIS A 1025 -18.31 -13.06 11.76
CA HIS A 1025 -18.34 -14.39 12.38
C HIS A 1025 -16.94 -15.00 12.36
N PHE A 1026 -16.55 -15.62 13.45
CA PHE A 1026 -15.23 -16.20 13.66
C PHE A 1026 -15.34 -17.68 14.04
N LYS A 1027 -14.39 -18.47 13.55
CA LYS A 1027 -14.25 -19.90 13.88
C LYS A 1027 -12.82 -20.24 14.25
N VAL A 1028 -12.67 -21.14 15.22
CA VAL A 1028 -11.39 -21.73 15.60
C VAL A 1028 -11.06 -22.89 14.65
N ILE A 1029 -9.82 -22.93 14.17
CA ILE A 1029 -9.30 -23.95 13.24
C ILE A 1029 -8.06 -24.65 13.82
N ASP A 1030 -7.59 -25.69 13.13
CA ASP A 1030 -6.31 -26.40 13.36
C ASP A 1030 -6.22 -27.14 14.70
N PHE A 1031 -6.83 -28.33 14.73
CA PHE A 1031 -6.92 -29.19 15.91
C PHE A 1031 -5.81 -30.26 15.92
N GLY A 1032 -4.75 -30.12 15.11
CA GLY A 1032 -3.60 -31.04 15.09
C GLY A 1032 -2.89 -31.17 16.44
N GLY A 1033 -2.80 -30.05 17.17
CA GLY A 1033 -2.27 -30.02 18.54
C GLY A 1033 -3.30 -30.42 19.62
N ALA A 1034 -4.58 -30.60 19.26
CA ALA A 1034 -5.63 -30.77 20.25
C ALA A 1034 -5.51 -32.13 20.97
N ARG A 1035 -5.82 -32.14 22.27
CA ARG A 1035 -5.75 -33.34 23.12
C ARG A 1035 -6.92 -33.35 24.10
N ARG A 1036 -7.32 -34.52 24.55
CA ARG A 1036 -8.29 -34.64 25.67
C ARG A 1036 -7.59 -34.45 27.00
N GLU A 1037 -8.28 -33.85 27.97
CA GLU A 1037 -7.76 -33.75 29.33
C GLU A 1037 -7.33 -35.13 29.87
N GLY A 1038 -6.21 -35.18 30.58
CA GLY A 1038 -5.65 -36.42 31.12
C GLY A 1038 -4.71 -37.18 30.17
N PHE A 1039 -4.37 -36.61 29.01
CA PHE A 1039 -3.31 -37.15 28.14
C PHE A 1039 -1.94 -37.19 28.86
N PRO A 1040 -1.07 -38.16 28.53
CA PRO A 1040 0.28 -38.23 29.09
C PRO A 1040 1.13 -37.05 28.58
N MET A 1041 1.82 -36.36 29.49
CA MET A 1041 2.56 -35.12 29.19
C MET A 1041 3.97 -35.34 28.60
N GLU A 1042 4.45 -36.58 28.55
CA GLU A 1042 5.85 -36.89 28.24
C GLU A 1042 6.20 -36.53 26.77
N ASP A 1043 7.17 -35.65 26.58
CA ASP A 1043 7.76 -35.21 25.30
C ASP A 1043 6.88 -34.45 24.28
N LEU A 1044 5.64 -34.07 24.62
CA LEU A 1044 4.81 -33.22 23.73
C LEU A 1044 5.12 -31.72 23.81
N VAL A 1045 5.25 -31.07 22.65
CA VAL A 1045 5.38 -29.61 22.52
C VAL A 1045 4.00 -28.98 22.33
N LEU A 1046 3.39 -28.52 23.43
CA LEU A 1046 2.07 -27.86 23.38
C LEU A 1046 2.20 -26.34 23.30
N GLN A 1047 1.27 -25.70 22.59
CA GLN A 1047 1.11 -24.25 22.39
C GLN A 1047 2.31 -23.56 21.74
N THR A 1048 2.04 -22.70 20.76
CA THR A 1048 3.05 -21.78 20.23
C THR A 1048 3.56 -20.86 21.34
N LEU A 1049 4.90 -20.71 21.46
CA LEU A 1049 5.58 -20.21 22.66
C LEU A 1049 5.07 -18.85 23.23
N PRO A 1050 4.74 -17.81 22.43
CA PRO A 1050 4.17 -16.56 22.93
C PRO A 1050 2.77 -16.69 23.57
N TYR A 1051 2.03 -17.74 23.24
CA TYR A 1051 0.67 -17.99 23.74
C TYR A 1051 0.62 -19.14 24.75
N ARG A 1052 1.79 -19.70 25.08
CA ARG A 1052 1.94 -20.87 25.96
C ARG A 1052 1.64 -20.49 27.42
N ALA A 1053 0.90 -21.35 28.11
CA ALA A 1053 0.49 -21.15 29.50
C ALA A 1053 1.61 -21.51 30.49
N PRO A 1054 1.63 -20.92 31.70
CA PRO A 1054 2.66 -21.19 32.70
C PRO A 1054 2.69 -22.64 33.17
N GLU A 1055 1.53 -23.29 33.28
CA GLU A 1055 1.44 -24.71 33.64
C GLU A 1055 2.06 -25.62 32.58
N VAL A 1056 1.99 -25.25 31.30
CA VAL A 1056 2.64 -25.98 30.20
C VAL A 1056 4.15 -25.82 30.27
N LEU A 1057 4.64 -24.59 30.53
CA LEU A 1057 6.07 -24.33 30.70
C LEU A 1057 6.67 -25.10 31.88
N LEU A 1058 5.96 -25.17 33.01
CA LEU A 1058 6.42 -25.84 34.23
C LEU A 1058 6.24 -27.36 34.22
N GLY A 1059 5.63 -27.93 33.18
CA GLY A 1059 5.39 -29.37 33.08
C GLY A 1059 4.36 -29.88 34.10
N LEU A 1060 3.32 -29.08 34.37
CA LEU A 1060 2.17 -29.50 35.18
C LEU A 1060 1.10 -30.16 34.28
N PRO A 1061 0.16 -30.92 34.86
CA PRO A 1061 -0.99 -31.42 34.11
C PRO A 1061 -1.77 -30.29 33.44
N VAL A 1062 -2.00 -30.41 32.13
CA VAL A 1062 -2.64 -29.39 31.31
C VAL A 1062 -4.14 -29.66 31.19
N LYS A 1063 -4.94 -28.62 31.29
CA LYS A 1063 -6.41 -28.63 31.21
C LYS A 1063 -6.87 -27.54 30.22
N CYS A 1064 -8.18 -27.47 29.94
CA CYS A 1064 -8.76 -26.45 29.05
C CYS A 1064 -8.46 -24.99 29.51
N ALA A 1065 -8.08 -24.79 30.77
CA ALA A 1065 -7.62 -23.49 31.27
C ALA A 1065 -6.40 -22.95 30.50
N ALA A 1066 -5.57 -23.79 29.88
CA ALA A 1066 -4.42 -23.36 29.09
C ALA A 1066 -4.84 -22.54 27.85
N ASP A 1067 -5.95 -22.89 27.20
CA ASP A 1067 -6.48 -22.14 26.05
C ASP A 1067 -7.05 -20.77 26.47
N MET A 1068 -7.57 -20.66 27.71
CA MET A 1068 -8.00 -19.37 28.27
C MET A 1068 -6.81 -18.41 28.44
N TRP A 1069 -5.62 -18.93 28.75
CA TRP A 1069 -4.40 -18.12 28.78
C TRP A 1069 -4.03 -17.61 27.39
N SER A 1070 -4.03 -18.49 26.39
CA SER A 1070 -3.76 -18.12 24.99
C SER A 1070 -4.73 -17.06 24.49
N LEU A 1071 -6.03 -17.19 24.77
CA LEU A 1071 -7.02 -16.16 24.44
C LEU A 1071 -6.72 -14.82 25.12
N GLY A 1072 -6.27 -14.83 26.37
CA GLY A 1072 -5.83 -13.63 27.08
C GLY A 1072 -4.69 -12.90 26.36
N CYS A 1073 -3.71 -13.64 25.84
CA CYS A 1073 -2.63 -13.08 25.01
C CYS A 1073 -3.17 -12.51 23.68
N ILE A 1074 -4.03 -13.27 22.98
CA ILE A 1074 -4.64 -12.86 21.70
C ILE A 1074 -5.46 -11.58 21.87
N CYS A 1075 -6.27 -11.45 22.93
CA CYS A 1075 -7.06 -10.24 23.17
C CYS A 1075 -6.18 -8.99 23.34
N ILE A 1076 -5.01 -9.12 23.99
CA ILE A 1076 -4.07 -8.00 24.07
C ILE A 1076 -3.47 -7.70 22.71
N GLU A 1077 -3.08 -8.72 21.95
CA GLU A 1077 -2.48 -8.55 20.62
C GLU A 1077 -3.45 -7.90 19.63
N LEU A 1078 -4.71 -8.33 19.59
CA LEU A 1078 -5.77 -7.68 18.81
C LEU A 1078 -5.99 -6.22 19.21
N PHE A 1079 -5.79 -5.91 20.50
CA PHE A 1079 -5.91 -4.56 20.99
C PHE A 1079 -4.68 -3.72 20.68
N VAL A 1080 -3.46 -4.25 20.76
CA VAL A 1080 -2.21 -3.47 20.69
C VAL A 1080 -1.61 -3.45 19.28
N GLY A 1081 -1.87 -4.49 18.48
CA GLY A 1081 -1.29 -4.73 17.16
C GLY A 1081 0.08 -5.44 17.20
N GLU A 1082 0.57 -5.82 18.38
CA GLU A 1082 1.82 -6.54 18.60
C GLU A 1082 1.62 -7.62 19.67
N SER A 1083 2.35 -8.74 19.58
CA SER A 1083 2.22 -9.85 20.53
C SER A 1083 2.63 -9.48 21.96
N LEU A 1084 1.91 -10.00 22.95
CA LEU A 1084 2.10 -9.68 24.38
C LEU A 1084 3.48 -10.11 24.89
N PHE A 1085 3.90 -11.30 24.48
CA PHE A 1085 5.22 -11.85 24.75
C PHE A 1085 5.96 -11.95 23.41
N SER A 1086 7.22 -11.52 23.36
CA SER A 1086 7.99 -11.50 22.11
C SER A 1086 8.06 -12.89 21.47
N HIS A 1087 8.16 -12.97 20.13
CA HIS A 1087 8.50 -14.20 19.39
C HIS A 1087 9.94 -14.70 19.64
N SER A 1088 10.50 -14.41 20.81
CA SER A 1088 11.73 -15.01 21.30
C SER A 1088 11.55 -16.53 21.36
N LYS A 1089 12.61 -17.26 21.03
CA LYS A 1089 12.64 -18.72 21.18
C LYS A 1089 12.98 -19.14 22.62
N ASP A 1090 13.21 -18.18 23.51
CA ASP A 1090 13.64 -18.43 24.88
C ASP A 1090 12.45 -18.56 25.86
N LYS A 1091 12.32 -19.74 26.46
CA LYS A 1091 11.28 -20.03 27.46
C LYS A 1091 11.50 -19.25 28.76
N ASP A 1092 12.74 -18.95 29.12
CA ASP A 1092 13.09 -18.20 30.33
C ASP A 1092 12.52 -16.76 30.25
N GLU A 1093 12.72 -16.10 29.11
CA GLU A 1093 12.24 -14.73 28.87
C GLU A 1093 10.71 -14.61 28.96
N ILE A 1094 10.00 -15.59 28.40
CA ILE A 1094 8.54 -15.66 28.46
C ILE A 1094 8.08 -15.79 29.92
N LEU A 1095 8.65 -16.75 30.66
CA LEU A 1095 8.26 -17.01 32.05
C LEU A 1095 8.60 -15.83 32.98
N GLU A 1096 9.74 -15.16 32.76
CA GLU A 1096 10.07 -13.91 33.43
C GLU A 1096 9.05 -12.80 33.11
N GLY A 1097 8.67 -12.66 31.85
CA GLY A 1097 7.63 -11.72 31.41
C GLY A 1097 6.29 -11.98 32.12
N MET A 1098 5.89 -13.24 32.25
CA MET A 1098 4.70 -13.66 33.00
C MET A 1098 4.79 -13.24 34.47
N VAL A 1099 5.94 -13.45 35.12
CA VAL A 1099 6.15 -13.08 36.53
C VAL A 1099 6.11 -11.57 36.72
N GLN A 1100 6.66 -10.81 35.77
CA GLN A 1100 6.64 -9.35 35.80
C GLN A 1100 5.23 -8.79 35.62
N LEU A 1101 4.42 -9.40 34.74
CA LEU A 1101 3.05 -8.99 34.47
C LEU A 1101 2.11 -9.42 35.61
N CYS A 1102 2.07 -10.71 35.93
CA CYS A 1102 1.03 -11.32 36.76
C CYS A 1102 1.44 -11.53 38.23
N GLY A 1103 2.71 -11.36 38.57
CA GLY A 1103 3.24 -11.56 39.93
C GLY A 1103 3.96 -12.90 40.11
N LYS A 1104 4.23 -13.31 41.35
CA LYS A 1104 4.99 -14.54 41.61
C LYS A 1104 4.18 -15.78 41.23
N ILE A 1105 4.84 -16.77 40.62
CA ILE A 1105 4.27 -18.11 40.41
C ILE A 1105 3.93 -18.72 41.78
N PRO A 1106 2.72 -19.30 41.95
CA PRO A 1106 2.36 -20.02 43.17
C PRO A 1106 3.38 -21.10 43.55
N ALA A 1107 3.71 -21.19 44.84
CA ALA A 1107 4.73 -22.13 45.31
C ALA A 1107 4.38 -23.60 45.02
N TRP A 1108 3.09 -23.95 45.01
CA TRP A 1108 2.64 -25.30 44.70
C TRP A 1108 2.97 -25.70 43.25
N MET A 1109 2.85 -24.78 42.29
CA MET A 1109 3.17 -25.02 40.88
C MET A 1109 4.67 -25.31 40.71
N LEU A 1110 5.53 -24.56 41.40
CA LEU A 1110 6.98 -24.79 41.40
C LEU A 1110 7.37 -26.09 42.11
N LYS A 1111 6.61 -26.49 43.14
CA LYS A 1111 6.89 -27.74 43.87
C LYS A 1111 6.52 -28.98 43.05
N GLN A 1112 5.43 -28.91 42.29
CA GLN A 1112 4.88 -30.04 41.54
C GLN A 1112 5.32 -30.08 40.06
N GLY A 1113 5.73 -28.94 39.49
CA GLY A 1113 6.11 -28.86 38.08
C GLY A 1113 7.36 -29.67 37.81
N THR A 1114 7.26 -30.65 36.90
CA THR A 1114 8.35 -31.55 36.53
C THR A 1114 9.52 -30.79 35.89
N ARG A 1115 9.22 -29.68 35.23
CA ARG A 1115 10.19 -28.81 34.54
C ARG A 1115 10.62 -27.60 35.36
N THR A 1116 10.23 -27.52 36.64
CA THR A 1116 10.59 -26.37 37.49
C THR A 1116 12.10 -26.15 37.55
N ASN A 1117 12.87 -27.23 37.62
CA ASN A 1117 14.33 -27.16 37.69
C ASN A 1117 14.98 -26.67 36.39
N GLU A 1118 14.24 -26.58 35.27
CA GLU A 1118 14.74 -25.90 34.05
C GLU A 1118 14.89 -24.39 34.29
N PHE A 1119 13.95 -23.81 35.04
CA PHE A 1119 13.82 -22.35 35.22
C PHE A 1119 14.31 -21.87 36.60
N PHE A 1120 14.18 -22.69 37.65
CA PHE A 1120 14.42 -22.30 39.03
C PHE A 1120 15.37 -23.25 39.77
N ASP A 1121 16.26 -22.69 40.58
CA ASP A 1121 17.04 -23.39 41.60
C ASP A 1121 16.32 -23.37 42.96
N ARG A 1122 16.35 -24.53 43.62
CA ARG A 1122 15.82 -24.72 44.97
C ARG A 1122 16.89 -24.34 46.01
N VAL A 1123 16.63 -23.29 46.79
CA VAL A 1123 17.58 -22.76 47.78
C VAL A 1123 16.98 -22.83 49.19
N LYS A 1124 17.75 -23.32 50.16
CA LYS A 1124 17.38 -23.30 51.59
C LYS A 1124 17.54 -21.88 52.14
N GLN A 1125 16.48 -21.33 52.73
CA GLN A 1125 16.48 -19.95 53.23
C GLN A 1125 17.27 -19.85 54.56
N ARG A 1126 18.29 -18.99 54.63
CA ARG A 1126 18.87 -18.51 55.90
C ARG A 1126 18.27 -17.13 56.19
N THR A 1127 17.58 -17.02 57.34
CA THR A 1127 17.09 -15.81 58.06
C THR A 1127 16.63 -14.61 57.22
N ALA A 1128 15.34 -14.27 57.35
CA ALA A 1128 14.58 -13.34 56.52
C ALA A 1128 15.04 -11.87 56.56
N ALA A 1129 15.28 -11.28 55.38
CA ALA A 1129 15.10 -9.85 55.17
C ALA A 1129 13.66 -9.59 54.66
N ARG A 1130 12.87 -8.83 55.44
CA ARG A 1130 11.52 -8.36 55.06
C ARG A 1130 11.60 -7.56 53.77
N THR A 1131 11.19 -8.16 52.65
CA THR A 1131 10.99 -7.46 51.38
C THR A 1131 9.50 -7.33 51.10
N LYS A 1132 8.98 -6.09 51.10
CA LYS A 1132 7.61 -5.79 50.69
C LYS A 1132 7.43 -6.21 49.22
N PRO A 1133 6.38 -6.96 48.83
CA PRO A 1133 6.15 -7.29 47.44
C PRO A 1133 5.79 -6.02 46.66
N ARG A 1134 6.53 -5.72 45.58
CA ARG A 1134 6.11 -4.77 44.54
C ARG A 1134 5.99 -5.51 43.21
N PRO A 1135 4.76 -5.86 42.78
CA PRO A 1135 4.47 -5.98 41.36
C PRO A 1135 3.21 -5.14 41.04
N GLN A 1136 3.39 -3.91 40.57
CA GLN A 1136 2.26 -3.01 40.24
C GLN A 1136 2.50 -2.13 38.99
N GLY A 1137 3.70 -2.15 38.40
CA GLY A 1137 4.09 -1.19 37.35
C GLY A 1137 3.44 -1.43 35.98
N LEU A 1138 3.47 -2.66 35.47
CA LEU A 1138 2.97 -2.99 34.13
C LEU A 1138 1.44 -2.88 34.02
N TRP A 1139 0.70 -3.33 35.03
CA TRP A 1139 -0.75 -3.14 35.10
C TRP A 1139 -1.18 -1.67 35.22
N ARG A 1140 -0.41 -0.83 35.93
CA ARG A 1140 -0.64 0.62 35.96
C ARG A 1140 -0.46 1.25 34.58
N LEU A 1141 0.48 0.75 33.78
CA LEU A 1141 0.73 1.22 32.43
C LEU A 1141 -0.34 0.75 31.43
N PHE A 1142 -0.81 -0.50 31.55
CA PHE A 1142 -1.95 -0.99 30.79
C PHE A 1142 -3.23 -0.19 31.11
N ALA A 1143 -3.54 0.02 32.40
CA ALA A 1143 -4.67 0.85 32.84
C ALA A 1143 -4.54 2.34 32.41
N TRP A 1144 -3.32 2.87 32.37
CA TRP A 1144 -3.02 4.21 31.85
C TRP A 1144 -3.23 4.30 30.32
N ALA A 1145 -2.85 3.28 29.57
CA ALA A 1145 -3.09 3.20 28.13
C ALA A 1145 -4.58 3.07 27.76
N CYS A 1146 -5.39 2.48 28.64
CA CYS A 1146 -6.84 2.42 28.51
C CYS A 1146 -7.57 3.70 28.98
N SER A 1147 -6.87 4.70 29.52
CA SER A 1147 -7.41 5.95 30.13
C SER A 1147 -8.25 5.77 31.41
N LEU A 1148 -7.89 4.83 32.30
CA LEU A 1148 -8.76 4.41 33.44
C LEU A 1148 -8.22 4.78 34.83
N ARG A 1149 -7.65 5.98 34.97
CA ARG A 1149 -6.91 6.42 36.18
C ARG A 1149 -7.73 6.37 37.49
N ASP A 1150 -9.03 6.59 37.42
CA ASP A 1150 -9.87 6.83 38.62
C ASP A 1150 -10.43 5.57 39.31
N THR A 1151 -10.14 4.38 38.78
CA THR A 1151 -10.67 3.10 39.33
C THR A 1151 -9.68 2.34 40.23
N PHE A 1152 -8.47 2.86 40.44
CA PHE A 1152 -7.36 2.11 41.02
C PHE A 1152 -7.34 2.08 42.57
N GLU A 1153 -8.12 2.92 43.24
CA GLU A 1153 -8.14 2.98 44.72
C GLU A 1153 -9.13 1.98 45.36
N ALA A 1154 -10.05 1.40 44.59
CA ALA A 1154 -11.18 0.65 45.15
C ALA A 1154 -10.94 -0.85 45.41
N PHE A 1155 -9.83 -1.46 44.97
CA PHE A 1155 -9.61 -2.91 45.17
C PHE A 1155 -8.14 -3.24 45.46
N ARG A 1156 -7.79 -3.24 46.76
CA ARG A 1156 -6.61 -3.95 47.28
C ARG A 1156 -6.96 -5.44 47.38
N PRO A 1157 -6.18 -6.38 46.81
CA PRO A 1157 -6.32 -7.77 47.21
C PRO A 1157 -6.02 -7.87 48.72
N ARG A 1158 -6.97 -8.39 49.51
CA ARG A 1158 -6.72 -8.77 50.90
C ARG A 1158 -5.62 -9.82 50.89
N THR A 1159 -4.39 -9.43 51.23
CA THR A 1159 -3.32 -10.38 51.49
C THR A 1159 -3.71 -11.16 52.74
N SER A 1160 -4.02 -12.45 52.61
CA SER A 1160 -4.08 -13.34 53.75
C SER A 1160 -2.70 -13.38 54.39
N ARG A 1161 -2.64 -13.09 55.68
CA ARG A 1161 -1.49 -13.41 56.54
C ARG A 1161 -1.28 -14.91 56.47
N THR A 1162 -0.15 -15.35 55.92
CA THR A 1162 0.37 -16.68 56.22
C THR A 1162 1.73 -16.47 56.85
N ASP A 1163 1.82 -16.82 58.13
CA ASP A 1163 3.07 -16.88 58.87
C ASP A 1163 3.95 -17.94 58.20
N ALA A 1164 5.07 -17.53 57.62
CA ALA A 1164 6.01 -18.47 57.03
C ALA A 1164 6.77 -19.17 58.16
N ALA A 1165 6.55 -20.48 58.30
CA ALA A 1165 7.31 -21.34 59.18
C ALA A 1165 8.80 -21.36 58.77
N ASP A 1166 9.68 -21.38 59.77
CA ASP A 1166 11.12 -21.56 59.58
C ASP A 1166 11.39 -22.87 58.82
N GLY A 1167 12.16 -22.77 57.71
CA GLY A 1167 12.48 -23.91 56.85
C GLY A 1167 11.79 -23.94 55.48
N ALA A 1168 11.01 -22.92 55.11
CA ALA A 1168 10.36 -22.84 53.80
C ALA A 1168 11.38 -22.81 52.64
N GLU A 1169 11.14 -23.65 51.62
CA GLU A 1169 11.97 -23.75 50.43
C GLU A 1169 11.74 -22.56 49.51
N VAL A 1170 12.83 -21.93 49.04
CA VAL A 1170 12.77 -20.76 48.18
C VAL A 1170 13.27 -21.11 46.79
N TYR A 1171 12.45 -20.85 45.78
CA TYR A 1171 12.79 -21.02 44.37
C TYR A 1171 13.33 -19.70 43.82
N LYS A 1172 14.52 -19.72 43.22
CA LYS A 1172 15.16 -18.57 42.54
C LYS A 1172 15.39 -18.91 41.07
N PHE A 1173 15.18 -17.99 40.15
CA PHE A 1173 15.51 -18.24 38.74
C PHE A 1173 16.98 -18.65 38.58
N ARG A 1174 17.23 -19.78 37.90
CA ARG A 1174 18.54 -20.42 37.74
C ARG A 1174 19.49 -19.58 36.89
N ARG A 1175 18.97 -18.97 35.83
CA ARG A 1175 19.66 -17.99 35.01
C ARG A 1175 19.32 -16.58 35.49
N ARG A 1176 20.26 -15.89 36.15
CA ARG A 1176 20.29 -14.41 36.17
C ARG A 1176 20.94 -13.93 34.88
N SER A 1177 20.42 -14.32 33.72
CA SER A 1177 21.09 -14.04 32.45
C SER A 1177 20.36 -13.05 31.58
N VAL A 1178 19.81 -11.98 32.16
CA VAL A 1178 19.83 -10.68 31.49
C VAL A 1178 19.94 -9.59 32.54
N GLY A 1179 20.86 -8.63 32.35
CA GLY A 1179 20.86 -7.40 33.15
C GLY A 1179 19.51 -6.67 33.03
N PRO A 1180 19.31 -5.51 33.70
CA PRO A 1180 18.07 -4.72 33.65
C PRO A 1180 17.55 -4.35 32.23
N ALA A 1181 18.25 -4.74 31.16
CA ALA A 1181 17.90 -4.61 29.75
C ALA A 1181 16.75 -5.53 29.25
N SER A 1182 16.60 -6.81 29.67
CA SER A 1182 15.40 -7.60 29.23
C SER A 1182 14.13 -7.11 29.91
N THR A 1183 14.25 -6.72 31.18
CA THR A 1183 13.18 -6.10 31.98
C THR A 1183 12.77 -4.74 31.41
N ALA A 1184 13.67 -4.08 30.69
CA ALA A 1184 13.38 -2.87 29.93
C ALA A 1184 12.72 -3.19 28.59
N MET A 1185 13.01 -4.32 27.92
CA MET A 1185 12.46 -4.66 26.61
C MET A 1185 10.94 -4.88 26.66
N THR A 1186 10.40 -5.70 27.56
CA THR A 1186 8.94 -5.88 27.71
C THR A 1186 8.24 -4.58 28.12
N LYS A 1187 8.88 -3.75 28.95
CA LYS A 1187 8.39 -2.39 29.28
C LYS A 1187 8.46 -1.44 28.09
N THR A 1188 9.51 -1.47 27.26
CA THR A 1188 9.75 -0.49 26.18
C THR A 1188 8.98 -0.83 24.92
N THR A 1189 8.77 -2.12 24.61
CA THR A 1189 7.95 -2.58 23.48
C THR A 1189 6.47 -2.22 23.71
N LEU A 1190 5.91 -2.61 24.86
CA LEU A 1190 4.54 -2.21 25.24
C LEU A 1190 4.40 -0.68 25.35
N PHE A 1191 5.35 0.01 26.01
CA PHE A 1191 5.28 1.48 26.16
C PHE A 1191 5.47 2.22 24.83
N GLY A 1192 6.30 1.69 23.92
CA GLY A 1192 6.51 2.21 22.57
C GLY A 1192 5.28 2.02 21.67
N ALA A 1193 4.63 0.86 21.74
CA ALA A 1193 3.39 0.55 21.04
C ALA A 1193 2.22 1.42 21.57
N PHE A 1194 2.06 1.53 22.89
CA PHE A 1194 1.03 2.37 23.51
C PHE A 1194 1.24 3.87 23.24
N ARG A 1195 2.49 4.34 23.22
CA ARG A 1195 2.83 5.74 22.93
C ARG A 1195 2.66 6.07 21.46
N ARG A 1196 2.96 5.14 20.53
CA ARG A 1196 2.60 5.26 19.09
C ARG A 1196 1.09 5.35 18.90
N ARG A 1197 0.33 4.42 19.47
CA ARG A 1197 -1.14 4.43 19.35
C ARG A 1197 -1.79 5.69 19.92
N ARG A 1198 -1.31 6.22 21.05
CA ARG A 1198 -1.78 7.50 21.61
C ARG A 1198 -1.33 8.69 20.76
N TYR A 1199 -0.11 8.69 20.25
CA TYR A 1199 0.40 9.75 19.37
C TYR A 1199 -0.38 9.80 18.05
N ASP A 1200 -0.74 8.65 17.49
CA ASP A 1200 -1.49 8.54 16.25
C ASP A 1200 -2.98 8.88 16.44
N LEU A 1201 -3.59 8.53 17.60
CA LEU A 1201 -4.94 8.99 17.98
C LEU A 1201 -5.02 10.50 18.23
N VAL A 1202 -3.98 11.11 18.81
CA VAL A 1202 -3.97 12.53 19.19
C VAL A 1202 -3.61 13.44 18.01
N LYS A 1203 -2.87 12.94 17.01
CA LYS A 1203 -2.41 13.74 15.85
C LYS A 1203 -3.25 13.59 14.58
N GLY A 1204 -4.32 12.79 14.60
CA GLY A 1204 -5.22 12.65 13.43
C GLY A 1204 -4.51 12.19 12.15
N ARG A 1205 -3.37 11.49 12.28
CA ARG A 1205 -2.47 11.12 11.17
C ARG A 1205 -2.95 9.95 10.31
N PHE A 1206 -4.05 9.34 10.71
CA PHE A 1206 -4.84 8.44 9.91
C PHE A 1206 -6.23 9.08 9.89
N GLY A 1207 -6.85 9.21 8.71
CA GLY A 1207 -8.14 9.89 8.55
C GLY A 1207 -9.07 9.56 9.71
N ALA A 1208 -9.80 10.57 10.19
CA ALA A 1208 -10.72 10.46 11.33
C ALA A 1208 -11.32 9.05 11.35
N PRO A 1209 -11.22 8.30 12.47
CA PRO A 1209 -11.66 6.91 12.49
C PRO A 1209 -13.03 6.89 11.85
N GLN A 1210 -13.15 6.23 10.68
CA GLN A 1210 -14.46 5.96 10.11
C GLN A 1210 -15.31 5.48 11.28
N ARG A 1211 -16.45 6.15 11.48
CA ARG A 1211 -17.37 6.00 12.59
C ARG A 1211 -17.56 4.53 12.99
N LEU A 1212 -16.67 3.98 13.81
CA LEU A 1212 -16.78 2.62 14.37
C LEU A 1212 -17.23 2.68 15.83
N SER A 1213 -17.71 3.85 16.24
CA SER A 1213 -18.49 4.05 17.44
C SER A 1213 -19.15 5.42 17.35
N SER A 1214 -20.41 5.47 16.92
CA SER A 1214 -21.36 6.58 17.22
C SER A 1214 -21.55 6.81 18.72
N LYS A 1215 -20.93 5.98 19.56
CA LYS A 1215 -21.07 5.98 21.00
C LYS A 1215 -20.22 7.07 21.68
N PRO A 1216 -20.80 7.82 22.64
CA PRO A 1216 -20.10 8.86 23.40
C PRO A 1216 -18.82 8.34 24.09
N LEU A 1217 -17.86 9.25 24.36
CA LEU A 1217 -16.57 8.96 24.99
C LEU A 1217 -16.70 8.11 26.28
N GLY A 1218 -17.72 8.37 27.10
CA GLY A 1218 -18.00 7.59 28.32
C GLY A 1218 -18.33 6.12 28.06
N GLN A 1219 -18.99 5.81 26.95
CA GLN A 1219 -19.31 4.43 26.57
C GLN A 1219 -18.07 3.71 26.05
N GLN A 1220 -17.18 4.38 25.31
CA GLN A 1220 -15.90 3.81 24.90
C GLN A 1220 -14.98 3.48 26.09
N GLN A 1221 -14.93 4.36 27.11
CA GLN A 1221 -14.18 4.10 28.34
C GLN A 1221 -14.75 2.91 29.13
N ARG A 1222 -16.08 2.76 29.17
CA ARG A 1222 -16.76 1.60 29.78
C ARG A 1222 -16.40 0.29 29.07
N LEU A 1223 -16.40 0.28 27.73
CA LEU A 1223 -16.03 -0.90 26.94
C LEU A 1223 -14.57 -1.31 27.19
N ARG A 1224 -13.65 -0.33 27.29
CA ARG A 1224 -12.24 -0.59 27.65
C ARG A 1224 -12.08 -1.17 29.05
N ARG A 1225 -12.81 -0.65 30.05
CA ARG A 1225 -12.84 -1.19 31.43
C ARG A 1225 -13.29 -2.65 31.47
N ASN A 1226 -14.32 -2.97 30.71
CA ASN A 1226 -14.87 -4.32 30.64
C ASN A 1226 -13.86 -5.29 30.01
N MET A 1227 -13.21 -4.90 28.91
CA MET A 1227 -12.18 -5.72 28.27
C MET A 1227 -10.98 -5.95 29.19
N GLU A 1228 -10.52 -4.94 29.92
CA GLU A 1228 -9.45 -5.11 30.92
C GLU A 1228 -9.83 -6.14 32.00
N LYS A 1229 -11.06 -6.07 32.51
CA LYS A 1229 -11.55 -7.02 33.53
C LYS A 1229 -11.56 -8.46 33.03
N LEU A 1230 -11.96 -8.67 31.77
CA LEU A 1230 -11.95 -10.00 31.13
C LEU A 1230 -10.52 -10.53 30.98
N ILE A 1231 -9.62 -9.73 30.41
CA ILE A 1231 -8.21 -10.11 30.19
C ILE A 1231 -7.52 -10.48 31.51
N ARG A 1232 -7.75 -9.72 32.59
CA ARG A 1232 -7.18 -10.02 33.91
C ARG A 1232 -7.62 -11.36 34.49
N ARG A 1233 -8.83 -11.82 34.16
CA ARG A 1233 -9.36 -13.11 34.61
C ARG A 1233 -8.82 -14.28 33.78
N MET A 1234 -8.42 -14.01 32.54
CA MET A 1234 -7.76 -14.97 31.65
C MET A 1234 -6.26 -15.10 31.95
N LEU A 1235 -5.57 -14.00 32.26
CA LEU A 1235 -4.12 -13.97 32.55
C LEU A 1235 -3.81 -14.19 34.04
N VAL A 1236 -4.36 -15.26 34.62
CA VAL A 1236 -4.06 -15.72 35.98
C VAL A 1236 -3.05 -16.86 35.91
N LEU A 1237 -1.94 -16.73 36.66
CA LEU A 1237 -0.85 -17.73 36.66
C LEU A 1237 -1.32 -19.10 37.17
N ASP A 1238 -2.13 -19.09 38.23
CA ASP A 1238 -2.72 -20.28 38.82
C ASP A 1238 -3.88 -20.77 37.93
N PRO A 1239 -3.74 -21.94 37.24
CA PRO A 1239 -4.79 -22.44 36.36
C PRO A 1239 -6.07 -22.81 37.11
N GLU A 1240 -6.02 -23.12 38.41
CA GLU A 1240 -7.20 -23.43 39.22
C GLU A 1240 -8.01 -22.18 39.59
N ARG A 1241 -7.41 -20.99 39.49
CA ARG A 1241 -8.04 -19.70 39.76
C ARG A 1241 -8.33 -18.89 38.50
N ARG A 1242 -7.88 -19.38 37.35
CA ARG A 1242 -8.12 -18.75 36.05
C ARG A 1242 -9.59 -18.94 35.69
N SER A 1243 -10.30 -17.85 35.38
CA SER A 1243 -11.71 -17.99 34.99
C SER A 1243 -11.82 -18.79 33.71
N ASP A 1244 -12.78 -19.70 33.70
CA ASP A 1244 -13.14 -20.45 32.51
C ASP A 1244 -14.06 -19.64 31.58
N ALA A 1245 -14.33 -20.18 30.39
CA ALA A 1245 -15.18 -19.55 29.40
C ALA A 1245 -16.62 -19.31 29.90
N SER A 1246 -17.22 -20.27 30.61
CA SER A 1246 -18.58 -20.16 31.16
C SER A 1246 -18.71 -19.02 32.17
N GLU A 1247 -17.73 -18.85 33.06
CA GLU A 1247 -17.67 -17.75 34.01
C GLU A 1247 -17.62 -16.40 33.32
N LEU A 1248 -16.81 -16.27 32.27
CA LEU A 1248 -16.68 -15.02 31.52
C LEU A 1248 -17.91 -14.72 30.67
N LEU A 1249 -18.53 -15.73 30.04
CA LEU A 1249 -19.77 -15.58 29.26
C LEU A 1249 -20.97 -15.16 30.12
N ARG A 1250 -21.03 -15.61 31.39
CA ARG A 1250 -22.02 -15.13 32.37
C ARG A 1250 -21.88 -13.64 32.70
N MET A 1251 -20.72 -13.03 32.44
CA MET A 1251 -20.52 -11.58 32.54
C MET A 1251 -21.08 -10.85 31.30
N LYS A 1252 -22.25 -11.28 30.80
CA LYS A 1252 -22.87 -10.89 29.53
C LYS A 1252 -22.95 -9.38 29.32
N SER A 1253 -23.24 -8.60 30.38
CA SER A 1253 -23.30 -7.13 30.33
C SER A 1253 -21.96 -6.43 30.09
N GLN A 1254 -20.84 -7.16 30.19
CA GLN A 1254 -19.49 -6.66 29.91
C GLN A 1254 -19.03 -7.03 28.49
N LEU A 1255 -19.62 -8.08 27.90
CA LEU A 1255 -19.36 -8.59 26.56
C LEU A 1255 -20.32 -8.01 25.49
N SER A 1256 -21.58 -7.70 25.87
CA SER A 1256 -22.57 -6.95 25.08
C SER A 1256 -22.33 -5.44 25.12
#